data_AF-I3IJH0-F1
#
_entry.id   AF-I3IJH0-F1
#
_cell.length_a   1.000
_cell.length_b   1.000
_cell.length_c   1.000
_cell.angle_alpha   90.00
_cell.angle_beta   90.00
_cell.angle_gamma   90.00
#
_symmetry.space_group_name_H-M   'P 1'
#
loop_
_entity.id
_entity.type
_entity.pdbx_description
1 polymer ?
#
loop_
_entity_poly.entity_id
_entity_poly.type
_entity_poly.pdbx_seq_one_letter_code
_entity_poly.pdbx_strand_id
1 'polypeptide(L)'
;MAIKNQEALHERANNLEAHHLNGFKLVLVTLHPDPNPTEAHLEVHFHNNNEIANILNDFAANPTAAKQIFPISGGHRILAGPASDQVKVVAITGNPAGTFLTLTVAPIGDYSTYTVSTNYQNIDPVFAEIDFKFRPGCFQHCAPDREPAPEPKVDPPIDYLAKDYDSFRHTMIAAMMERVPGWEPTSEADLDQVLLELFSAAADELSDYQDRVMNEAYLATVRKRVSLARHARLMDYHIHQGNQASTWLTLKLDNGQELDLPKPNPNPAAKPINLRVWAGDDDINVPSSVVFVTRTQQHLHYLLNQMGLYTWSNSIPSLATGSTIADLKLAVTGQPPAVIVQNLIRSGLVRYLLIQEWKNPATGEKPGRDPIKRQLLKLLSGDKGAAAMQDPLTGEWFVRVRWEERDRLKSNYCFTVDCPAPKGKIEDISLFHGNLVVVYHGWPEETIFKEHGATLAGSNEFYYERTGDADEKTGKKNNRWGAVCKLPEGPLAYKNNSPDGKAPYGEIPPESTLEVAVETQGGGIDTWNEVISLVHSDENDDHFIVETDEEGKSLIRFGNGANGKELPDKAVVYCSYQIGQGLDGNIGADKVINFDRATFPEIVECWNPFDVINGRSPEPVVEVVRRIPEAYRFRQLRAVTLKDYVDRAKELPKVSNASARYLWTGSWRTVRITIDPAGTTVLDDELRKEIQVYLNAVRLIGEDLEIRPPRFVPLEIHVLLCIRPDYWPEDMKSILDQEFSDGFTPDGRMAFFHPDLWTFGQELRESQIIGRAQMIEGVDHVIAVAVKRWNEATPGTPGVIEVRSNEIIQVRNDPDHREKGFIDFTVKGGRQ
;
A
#
# COMPACT_ATOMS: atom_id res chain seq x y z
N MET A 1 -2.04 61.56 49.21
CA MET A 1 -0.82 61.24 50.00
C MET A 1 -1.10 59.97 50.79
N ALA A 2 -0.30 58.90 50.65
CA ALA A 2 -0.55 57.67 51.41
C ALA A 2 -0.14 57.87 52.89
N ILE A 3 -1.12 57.97 53.79
CA ILE A 3 -0.90 58.14 55.23
C ILE A 3 -0.37 56.82 55.79
N LYS A 4 0.87 56.80 56.29
CA LYS A 4 1.54 55.59 56.82
C LYS A 4 1.32 55.35 58.32
N ASN A 5 0.82 56.34 59.07
CA ASN A 5 0.59 56.22 60.52
C ASN A 5 -0.82 56.71 60.89
N GLN A 6 -1.68 55.78 61.29
CA GLN A 6 -3.08 56.08 61.63
C GLN A 6 -3.27 56.71 63.02
N GLU A 7 -2.40 56.43 64.00
CA GLU A 7 -2.52 57.01 65.35
C GLU A 7 -2.32 58.52 65.32
N ALA A 8 -1.31 58.99 64.59
CA ALA A 8 -1.03 60.42 64.43
C ALA A 8 -2.19 61.18 63.75
N LEU A 9 -2.93 60.50 62.87
CA LEU A 9 -4.11 61.06 62.21
C LEU A 9 -5.30 61.19 63.17
N HIS A 10 -5.53 60.17 64.00
CA HIS A 10 -6.56 60.24 65.04
C HIS A 10 -6.27 61.32 66.09
N GLU A 11 -5.01 61.49 66.49
CA GLU A 11 -4.61 62.55 67.42
C GLU A 11 -4.83 63.95 66.82
N ARG A 12 -4.52 64.13 65.52
CA ARG A 12 -4.82 65.38 64.80
C ARG A 12 -6.32 65.68 64.79
N ALA A 13 -7.16 64.68 64.55
CA ALA A 13 -8.62 64.84 64.54
C ALA A 13 -9.18 65.31 65.89
N ASN A 14 -8.64 64.81 67.01
CA ASN A 14 -9.08 65.18 68.36
C ASN A 14 -8.74 66.64 68.72
N ASN A 15 -7.68 67.20 68.13
CA ASN A 15 -7.21 68.56 68.43
C ASN A 15 -7.90 69.65 67.58
N LEU A 16 -8.76 69.29 66.62
CA LEU A 16 -9.38 70.25 65.70
C LEU A 16 -10.24 71.31 66.44
N GLU A 17 -11.04 70.89 67.42
CA GLU A 17 -11.92 71.79 68.16
C GLU A 17 -11.14 72.82 68.98
N ALA A 18 -10.02 72.41 69.60
CA ALA A 18 -9.14 73.29 70.38
C ALA A 18 -8.47 74.40 69.54
N HIS A 19 -8.40 74.22 68.22
CA HIS A 19 -7.82 75.17 67.28
C HIS A 19 -8.86 75.89 66.39
N HIS A 20 -10.16 75.78 66.73
CA HIS A 20 -11.27 76.34 65.94
C HIS A 20 -11.32 75.84 64.48
N LEU A 21 -10.82 74.63 64.22
CA LEU A 21 -10.87 73.99 62.91
C LEU A 21 -11.96 72.92 62.85
N ASN A 22 -12.43 72.59 61.65
CA ASN A 22 -13.30 71.45 61.40
C ASN A 22 -12.75 70.55 60.28
N GLY A 23 -13.36 69.39 60.06
CA GLY A 23 -12.94 68.42 59.04
C GLY A 23 -13.96 67.32 58.83
N PHE A 24 -13.91 66.67 57.67
CA PHE A 24 -14.75 65.53 57.36
C PHE A 24 -14.36 64.31 58.19
N LYS A 25 -15.37 63.66 58.78
CA LYS A 25 -15.22 62.44 59.57
C LYS A 25 -15.72 61.21 58.81
N LEU A 26 -16.89 61.33 58.17
CA LEU A 26 -17.56 60.23 57.49
C LEU A 26 -18.55 60.78 56.47
N VAL A 27 -18.73 60.07 55.36
CA VAL A 27 -19.79 60.34 54.39
C VAL A 27 -20.67 59.10 54.27
N LEU A 28 -21.98 59.29 54.40
CA LEU A 28 -22.99 58.26 54.15
C LEU A 28 -23.75 58.58 52.88
N VAL A 29 -23.97 57.57 52.05
CA VAL A 29 -24.64 57.74 50.75
C VAL A 29 -25.99 57.03 50.80
N THR A 30 -27.06 57.80 50.58
CA THR A 30 -28.41 57.28 50.36
C THR A 30 -28.89 57.70 48.97
N LEU A 31 -29.70 56.87 48.34
CA LEU A 31 -30.24 57.12 47.00
C LEU A 31 -31.74 57.40 47.13
N HIS A 32 -32.24 58.47 46.52
CA HIS A 32 -33.65 58.88 46.64
C HIS A 32 -34.31 59.13 45.27
N PRO A 33 -35.61 58.83 45.11
CA PRO A 33 -36.43 57.99 45.99
C PRO A 33 -36.02 56.50 45.92
N ASP A 34 -36.32 55.71 46.97
CA ASP A 34 -35.96 54.28 47.05
C ASP A 34 -36.29 53.48 45.77
N PRO A 35 -37.47 53.67 45.13
CA PRO A 35 -37.72 53.16 43.78
C PRO A 35 -37.22 54.15 42.71
N ASN A 36 -36.34 53.70 41.82
CA ASN A 36 -35.77 54.49 40.70
C ASN A 36 -35.07 55.77 41.17
N PRO A 37 -33.91 55.66 41.83
CA PRO A 37 -33.24 56.82 42.40
C PRO A 37 -32.79 57.78 41.29
N THR A 38 -33.13 59.06 41.45
CA THR A 38 -32.78 60.14 40.52
C THR A 38 -31.66 61.03 41.05
N GLU A 39 -31.50 61.07 42.37
CA GLU A 39 -30.49 61.85 43.07
C GLU A 39 -29.90 61.04 44.24
N ALA A 40 -28.68 61.38 44.63
CA ALA A 40 -28.02 60.81 45.80
C ALA A 40 -27.93 61.87 46.89
N HIS A 41 -28.24 61.50 48.12
CA HIS A 41 -28.02 62.34 49.30
C HIS A 41 -26.77 61.84 50.02
N LEU A 42 -25.76 62.70 50.11
CA LEU A 42 -24.53 62.47 50.85
C LEU A 42 -24.67 63.13 52.23
N GLU A 43 -24.84 62.35 53.28
CA GLU A 43 -24.78 62.84 54.65
C GLU A 43 -23.32 62.89 55.10
N VAL A 44 -22.76 64.09 55.11
CA VAL A 44 -21.38 64.37 55.46
C VAL A 44 -21.30 64.77 56.92
N HIS A 45 -20.69 63.90 57.74
CA HIS A 45 -20.43 64.16 59.16
C HIS A 45 -19.08 64.85 59.33
N PHE A 46 -19.07 65.87 60.18
CA PHE A 46 -17.91 66.62 60.57
C PHE A 46 -17.44 66.21 61.98
N HIS A 47 -16.19 66.53 62.32
CA HIS A 47 -15.64 66.25 63.65
C HIS A 47 -16.27 67.11 64.76
N ASN A 48 -16.64 68.36 64.45
CA ASN A 48 -17.35 69.27 65.36
C ASN A 48 -18.38 70.13 64.57
N ASN A 49 -19.03 71.09 65.23
CA ASN A 49 -20.05 71.95 64.64
C ASN A 49 -19.53 73.31 64.15
N ASN A 50 -18.21 73.56 64.20
CA ASN A 50 -17.62 74.82 63.74
C ASN A 50 -17.82 74.98 62.22
N GLU A 51 -18.04 76.22 61.77
CA GLU A 51 -18.28 76.62 60.37
C GLU A 51 -19.56 76.09 59.70
N ILE A 52 -20.29 75.13 60.29
CA ILE A 52 -21.53 74.59 59.69
C ILE A 52 -22.60 75.68 59.51
N ALA A 53 -22.79 76.54 60.51
CA ALA A 53 -23.72 77.66 60.42
C ALA A 53 -23.30 78.69 59.35
N ASN A 54 -21.99 78.93 59.21
CA ASN A 54 -21.44 79.86 58.22
C ASN A 54 -21.61 79.32 56.79
N ILE A 55 -21.33 78.04 56.56
CA ILE A 55 -21.53 77.35 55.29
C ILE A 55 -23.01 77.38 54.87
N LEU A 56 -23.93 77.13 55.80
CA LEU A 56 -25.38 77.20 55.53
C LEU A 56 -25.85 78.63 55.23
N ASN A 57 -25.32 79.64 55.93
CA ASN A 57 -25.62 81.05 55.66
C ASN A 57 -25.09 81.50 54.29
N ASP A 58 -23.87 81.10 53.93
CA ASP A 58 -23.26 81.41 52.62
C ASP A 58 -24.02 80.72 51.47
N PHE A 59 -24.46 79.47 51.66
CA PHE A 59 -25.32 78.79 50.69
C PHE A 59 -26.70 79.46 50.57
N ALA A 60 -27.30 79.88 51.68
CA ALA A 60 -28.58 80.60 51.65
C ALA A 60 -28.47 81.95 50.91
N ALA A 61 -27.32 82.61 50.99
CA ALA A 61 -27.04 83.85 50.26
C ALA A 61 -26.75 83.60 48.75
N ASN A 62 -26.13 82.48 48.39
CA ASN A 62 -25.87 82.10 47.00
C ASN A 62 -26.03 80.59 46.74
N PRO A 63 -27.24 80.12 46.39
CA PRO A 63 -27.52 78.70 46.18
C PRO A 63 -26.71 78.06 45.03
N THR A 64 -26.22 78.85 44.07
CA THR A 64 -25.41 78.31 42.95
C THR A 64 -23.97 77.99 43.32
N ALA A 65 -23.53 78.38 44.53
CA ALA A 65 -22.20 78.12 45.04
C ALA A 65 -21.99 76.70 45.59
N ALA A 66 -23.03 75.86 45.71
CA ALA A 66 -22.91 74.51 46.30
C ALA A 66 -21.79 73.66 45.68
N LYS A 67 -21.68 73.66 44.35
CA LYS A 67 -20.63 72.94 43.59
C LYS A 67 -19.22 73.52 43.77
N GLN A 68 -19.11 74.77 44.22
CA GLN A 68 -17.84 75.44 44.51
C GLN A 68 -17.43 75.25 45.98
N ILE A 69 -18.39 75.17 46.90
CA ILE A 69 -18.16 74.91 48.32
C ILE A 69 -17.76 73.44 48.55
N PHE A 70 -18.43 72.51 47.85
CA PHE A 70 -18.14 71.08 47.87
C PHE A 70 -17.90 70.50 46.47
N PRO A 71 -16.72 70.72 45.86
CA PRO A 71 -16.39 70.10 44.58
C PRO A 71 -16.18 68.58 44.72
N ILE A 72 -16.74 67.84 43.75
CA ILE A 72 -16.54 66.38 43.63
C ILE A 72 -15.60 66.13 42.45
N SER A 73 -14.60 65.26 42.66
CA SER A 73 -13.65 64.80 41.63
C SER A 73 -13.62 63.27 41.56
N GLY A 74 -13.09 62.73 40.46
CA GLY A 74 -12.97 61.29 40.25
C GLY A 74 -14.01 60.72 39.28
N GLY A 75 -14.26 59.42 39.37
CA GLY A 75 -15.07 58.66 38.43
C GLY A 75 -14.27 58.12 37.24
N HIS A 76 -14.46 56.85 36.88
CA HIS A 76 -13.75 56.22 35.77
C HIS A 76 -14.59 56.18 34.48
N ARG A 77 -15.90 55.94 34.61
CA ARG A 77 -16.84 55.91 33.48
C ARG A 77 -17.75 57.12 33.42
N ILE A 78 -18.22 57.61 34.57
CA ILE A 78 -18.95 58.88 34.70
C ILE A 78 -18.06 59.84 35.46
N LEU A 79 -17.60 60.90 34.80
CA LEU A 79 -16.68 61.86 35.40
C LEU A 79 -17.42 62.84 36.32
N ALA A 80 -16.81 63.21 37.45
CA ALA A 80 -17.27 64.32 38.28
C ALA A 80 -16.70 65.66 37.77
N GLY A 81 -17.49 66.73 37.88
CA GLY A 81 -17.09 68.06 37.41
C GLY A 81 -18.24 69.06 37.20
N PRO A 82 -17.95 70.26 36.66
CA PRO A 82 -18.88 71.39 36.67
C PRO A 82 -19.98 71.32 35.58
N ALA A 83 -19.87 70.40 34.62
CA ALA A 83 -20.81 70.28 33.50
C ALA A 83 -22.19 69.72 33.94
N SER A 84 -23.19 69.78 33.07
CA SER A 84 -24.56 69.32 33.40
C SER A 84 -24.72 67.80 33.47
N ASP A 85 -23.86 67.07 32.78
CA ASP A 85 -23.81 65.61 32.66
C ASP A 85 -22.82 64.94 33.63
N GLN A 86 -22.12 65.75 34.43
CA GLN A 86 -21.12 65.29 35.40
C GLN A 86 -21.66 65.34 36.83
N VAL A 87 -21.20 64.39 37.65
CA VAL A 87 -21.59 64.28 39.07
C VAL A 87 -21.18 65.53 39.83
N LYS A 88 -22.14 66.21 40.46
CA LYS A 88 -21.92 67.45 41.24
C LYS A 88 -22.97 67.66 42.33
N VAL A 89 -22.60 68.48 43.32
CA VAL A 89 -23.52 68.90 44.40
C VAL A 89 -24.49 69.97 43.87
N VAL A 90 -25.79 69.73 44.07
CA VAL A 90 -26.90 70.56 43.61
C VAL A 90 -27.52 71.36 44.76
N ALA A 91 -27.63 70.77 45.96
CA ALA A 91 -28.19 71.44 47.12
C ALA A 91 -27.47 71.04 48.41
N ILE A 92 -27.50 71.92 49.42
CA ILE A 92 -26.94 71.70 50.74
C ILE A 92 -28.05 71.96 51.76
N THR A 93 -28.29 70.99 52.64
CA THR A 93 -29.25 71.12 53.74
C THR A 93 -28.62 70.65 55.04
N GLY A 94 -29.05 71.22 56.16
CA GLY A 94 -28.50 70.85 57.46
C GLY A 94 -29.03 71.72 58.60
N ASN A 95 -28.63 71.38 59.82
CA ASN A 95 -28.96 72.13 61.03
C ASN A 95 -27.74 72.94 61.48
N PRO A 96 -27.83 74.27 61.68
CA PRO A 96 -26.69 75.10 62.09
C PRO A 96 -26.08 74.72 63.45
N ALA A 97 -26.82 74.00 64.31
CA ALA A 97 -26.32 73.46 65.57
C ALA A 97 -25.90 71.97 65.50
N GLY A 98 -26.07 71.34 64.33
CA GLY A 98 -25.73 69.93 64.10
C GLY A 98 -24.25 69.72 63.77
N THR A 99 -23.86 68.46 63.60
CA THR A 99 -22.49 68.04 63.21
C THR A 99 -22.45 67.37 61.83
N PHE A 100 -23.53 67.50 61.05
CA PHE A 100 -23.62 66.92 59.70
C PHE A 100 -24.36 67.83 58.74
N LEU A 101 -24.03 67.71 57.46
CA LEU A 101 -24.69 68.35 56.33
C LEU A 101 -25.12 67.29 55.33
N THR A 102 -26.31 67.44 54.76
CA THR A 102 -26.81 66.58 53.67
C THR A 102 -26.64 67.31 52.34
N LEU A 103 -25.77 66.77 51.48
CA LEU A 103 -25.50 67.25 50.14
C LEU A 103 -26.31 66.45 49.13
N THR A 104 -27.17 67.11 48.35
CA THR A 104 -27.90 66.47 47.26
C THR A 104 -27.05 66.50 45.98
N VAL A 105 -26.82 65.35 45.37
CA VAL A 105 -25.93 65.14 44.22
C VAL A 105 -26.73 64.57 43.04
N ALA A 106 -26.61 65.22 41.88
CA ALA A 106 -27.21 64.74 40.63
C ALA A 106 -26.33 65.14 39.43
N PRO A 107 -26.14 64.25 38.42
CA PRO A 107 -26.63 62.88 38.32
C PRO A 107 -25.91 61.89 39.25
N ILE A 108 -26.49 60.69 39.46
CA ILE A 108 -25.88 59.60 40.24
C ILE A 108 -24.69 59.03 39.46
N GLY A 109 -23.53 58.90 40.10
CA GLY A 109 -22.32 58.34 39.50
C GLY A 109 -22.33 56.80 39.40
N ASP A 110 -21.23 56.25 38.90
CA ASP A 110 -20.97 54.82 38.84
C ASP A 110 -20.38 54.26 40.16
N TYR A 111 -19.94 53.00 40.16
CA TYR A 111 -19.29 52.37 41.31
C TYR A 111 -17.79 52.70 41.47
N SER A 112 -17.27 53.66 40.72
CA SER A 112 -15.89 54.16 40.88
C SER A 112 -15.73 54.92 42.19
N THR A 113 -14.48 55.16 42.60
CA THR A 113 -14.17 56.04 43.74
C THR A 113 -14.35 57.51 43.31
N TYR A 114 -15.15 58.26 44.08
CA TYR A 114 -15.33 59.70 43.97
C TYR A 114 -14.80 60.36 45.24
N THR A 115 -14.21 61.54 45.11
CA THR A 115 -13.69 62.31 46.24
C THR A 115 -14.53 63.57 46.38
N VAL A 116 -15.12 63.81 47.55
CA VAL A 116 -15.71 65.11 47.88
C VAL A 116 -14.67 65.92 48.64
N SER A 117 -14.45 67.15 48.19
CA SER A 117 -13.50 68.09 48.77
C SER A 117 -14.22 69.36 49.20
N THR A 118 -13.60 70.17 50.07
CA THR A 118 -14.08 71.51 50.40
C THR A 118 -12.92 72.48 50.53
N ASN A 119 -13.12 73.70 50.05
CA ASN A 119 -12.13 74.77 50.11
C ASN A 119 -12.61 75.94 51.00
N TYR A 120 -13.35 75.61 52.07
CA TYR A 120 -13.86 76.58 53.02
C TYR A 120 -12.78 76.94 54.06
N GLN A 121 -12.78 78.19 54.54
CA GLN A 121 -11.81 78.62 55.55
C GLN A 121 -12.04 77.87 56.86
N ASN A 122 -10.96 77.66 57.63
CA ASN A 122 -10.98 76.96 58.91
C ASN A 122 -11.36 75.47 58.85
N ILE A 123 -11.27 74.84 57.66
CA ILE A 123 -11.27 73.38 57.53
C ILE A 123 -9.83 72.88 57.44
N ASP A 124 -9.50 71.84 58.20
CA ASP A 124 -8.15 71.26 58.21
C ASP A 124 -7.84 70.62 56.83
N PRO A 125 -6.73 70.99 56.17
CA PRO A 125 -6.41 70.49 54.83
C PRO A 125 -6.27 68.97 54.73
N VAL A 126 -5.96 68.26 55.84
CA VAL A 126 -5.85 66.80 55.86
C VAL A 126 -7.24 66.14 55.89
N PHE A 127 -8.23 66.81 56.48
CA PHE A 127 -9.62 66.34 56.57
C PHE A 127 -10.57 67.11 55.63
N ALA A 128 -10.02 67.86 54.67
CA ALA A 128 -10.79 68.64 53.70
C ALA A 128 -11.30 67.80 52.52
N GLU A 129 -10.86 66.55 52.39
CA GLU A 129 -11.25 65.63 51.32
C GLU A 129 -11.57 64.25 51.87
N ILE A 130 -12.58 63.59 51.31
CA ILE A 130 -12.94 62.21 51.67
C ILE A 130 -13.50 61.46 50.46
N ASP A 131 -13.07 60.20 50.34
CA ASP A 131 -13.49 59.30 49.26
C ASP A 131 -14.79 58.57 49.60
N PHE A 132 -15.68 58.47 48.62
CA PHE A 132 -16.93 57.73 48.69
C PHE A 132 -17.23 56.99 47.38
N LYS A 133 -18.18 56.05 47.43
CA LYS A 133 -18.70 55.32 46.26
C LYS A 133 -20.23 55.34 46.32
N PHE A 134 -20.91 55.38 45.18
CA PHE A 134 -22.38 55.30 45.12
C PHE A 134 -22.89 53.86 45.38
N ARG A 135 -22.63 53.34 46.59
CA ARG A 135 -23.15 52.07 47.10
C ARG A 135 -23.92 52.32 48.39
N PRO A 136 -25.20 51.93 48.50
CA PRO A 136 -25.94 52.01 49.76
C PRO A 136 -25.23 51.20 50.85
N GLY A 137 -24.88 51.83 51.96
CA GLY A 137 -24.46 51.14 53.19
C GLY A 137 -23.01 50.63 53.29
N CYS A 138 -22.05 51.16 52.52
CA CYS A 138 -20.64 50.78 52.69
C CYS A 138 -19.88 51.79 53.58
N PHE A 139 -19.55 51.38 54.81
CA PHE A 139 -18.86 52.20 55.82
C PHE A 139 -17.34 51.90 55.80
N GLN A 140 -16.54 52.87 55.34
CA GLN A 140 -15.06 52.95 55.39
C GLN A 140 -14.23 51.97 54.49
N HIS A 141 -13.37 52.56 53.64
CA HIS A 141 -12.15 52.01 53.00
C HIS A 141 -12.17 50.53 52.55
N CYS A 142 -12.82 50.24 51.41
CA CYS A 142 -12.80 48.91 50.78
C CYS A 142 -11.83 48.85 49.57
N ALA A 143 -10.67 48.22 49.85
CA ALA A 143 -9.58 47.70 49.00
C ALA A 143 -8.42 48.66 48.63
N PRO A 144 -7.15 48.33 48.98
CA PRO A 144 -5.97 49.04 48.49
C PRO A 144 -5.75 48.78 46.99
N ASP A 145 -5.21 49.76 46.27
CA ASP A 145 -4.84 49.62 44.87
C ASP A 145 -3.83 48.48 44.69
N ARG A 146 -4.16 47.50 43.84
CA ARG A 146 -3.24 46.42 43.49
C ARG A 146 -2.11 47.00 42.62
N GLU A 147 -0.87 46.86 43.09
CA GLU A 147 0.28 47.09 42.23
C GLU A 147 0.26 46.11 41.03
N PRO A 148 0.63 46.57 39.81
CA PRO A 148 0.74 45.68 38.67
C PRO A 148 1.82 44.62 38.91
N ALA A 149 1.55 43.39 38.49
CA ALA A 149 2.49 42.29 38.64
C ALA A 149 3.80 42.56 37.87
N PRO A 150 4.96 42.10 38.37
CA PRO A 150 6.24 42.25 37.67
C PRO A 150 6.23 41.49 36.33
N GLU A 151 7.04 41.97 35.39
CA GLU A 151 7.21 41.31 34.09
C GLU A 151 7.75 39.88 34.24
N PRO A 152 7.27 38.92 33.43
CA PRO A 152 7.79 37.55 33.46
C PRO A 152 9.26 37.52 33.01
N LYS A 153 10.08 36.67 33.65
CA LYS A 153 11.47 36.45 33.25
C LYS A 153 11.52 35.69 31.92
N VAL A 154 12.53 36.00 31.09
CA VAL A 154 12.80 35.32 29.82
C VAL A 154 13.29 33.90 30.11
N ASP A 155 12.74 32.90 29.43
CA ASP A 155 13.18 31.51 29.55
C ASP A 155 14.59 31.32 28.97
N PRO A 156 15.39 30.39 29.52
CA PRO A 156 16.72 30.11 29.02
C PRO A 156 16.68 29.54 27.58
N PRO A 157 17.68 29.83 26.74
CA PRO A 157 17.76 29.29 25.38
C PRO A 157 17.92 27.76 25.43
N ILE A 158 16.96 27.04 24.85
CA ILE A 158 17.00 25.57 24.75
C ILE A 158 17.84 25.19 23.52
N ASP A 159 18.95 24.48 23.74
CA ASP A 159 19.69 23.82 22.66
C ASP A 159 19.07 22.45 22.35
N TYR A 160 18.45 22.32 21.17
CA TYR A 160 17.77 21.10 20.75
C TYR A 160 18.71 20.01 20.23
N LEU A 161 20.00 20.32 20.01
CA LEU A 161 21.02 19.36 19.56
C LEU A 161 21.76 18.71 20.74
N ALA A 162 21.70 19.34 21.91
CA ALA A 162 22.22 18.84 23.18
C ALA A 162 21.36 17.69 23.72
N LYS A 163 21.64 16.46 23.25
CA LYS A 163 20.82 15.27 23.53
C LYS A 163 21.57 14.12 24.21
N ASP A 164 22.82 14.32 24.59
CA ASP A 164 23.62 13.35 25.36
C ASP A 164 23.62 13.69 26.86
N TYR A 165 24.03 12.71 27.67
CA TYR A 165 24.13 12.84 29.12
C TYR A 165 24.90 14.11 29.56
N ASP A 166 26.07 14.36 28.98
CA ASP A 166 26.93 15.48 29.37
C ASP A 166 26.28 16.83 29.03
N SER A 167 25.61 16.95 27.89
CA SER A 167 24.92 18.19 27.52
C SER A 167 23.66 18.42 28.34
N PHE A 168 22.89 17.37 28.67
CA PHE A 168 21.77 17.50 29.61
C PHE A 168 22.24 17.94 30.99
N ARG A 169 23.31 17.32 31.51
CA ARG A 169 23.92 17.69 32.78
C ARG A 169 24.38 19.15 32.77
N HIS A 170 25.09 19.56 31.72
CA HIS A 170 25.53 20.95 31.55
C HIS A 170 24.34 21.92 31.55
N THR A 171 23.28 21.61 30.78
CA THR A 171 22.10 22.46 30.65
C THR A 171 21.36 22.60 31.99
N MET A 172 21.21 21.50 32.74
CA MET A 172 20.55 21.55 34.04
C MET A 172 21.37 22.30 35.09
N ILE A 173 22.70 22.13 35.10
CA ILE A 173 23.61 22.90 35.97
C ILE A 173 23.52 24.39 35.64
N ALA A 174 23.57 24.76 34.35
CA ALA A 174 23.41 26.14 33.91
C ALA A 174 22.07 26.75 34.36
N ALA A 175 20.97 26.01 34.18
CA ALA A 175 19.64 26.43 34.62
C ALA A 175 19.53 26.57 36.15
N MET A 176 20.23 25.72 36.91
CA MET A 176 20.26 25.77 38.37
C MET A 176 21.03 27.01 38.88
N MET A 177 22.19 27.31 38.29
CA MET A 177 22.97 28.53 38.59
C MET A 177 22.18 29.81 38.32
N GLU A 178 21.38 29.83 37.26
CA GLU A 178 20.58 31.02 36.90
C GLU A 178 19.35 31.20 37.82
N ARG A 179 18.68 30.10 38.18
CA ARG A 179 17.42 30.16 38.95
C ARG A 179 17.61 30.27 40.46
N VAL A 180 18.71 29.75 41.00
CA VAL A 180 18.99 29.72 42.43
C VAL A 180 20.20 30.62 42.74
N PRO A 181 19.96 31.86 43.20
CA PRO A 181 21.05 32.78 43.52
C PRO A 181 21.99 32.21 44.59
N GLY A 182 23.29 32.17 44.29
CA GLY A 182 24.32 31.67 45.20
C GLY A 182 24.50 30.15 45.20
N TRP A 183 23.84 29.43 44.30
CA TRP A 183 24.12 28.02 44.07
C TRP A 183 25.37 27.84 43.19
N GLU A 184 26.31 27.02 43.64
CA GLU A 184 27.53 26.66 42.91
C GLU A 184 27.79 25.14 43.04
N PRO A 185 28.28 24.46 41.99
CA PRO A 185 28.65 23.06 42.08
C PRO A 185 29.91 22.89 42.94
N THR A 186 29.75 22.35 44.16
CA THR A 186 30.85 22.23 45.14
C THR A 186 31.57 20.88 45.12
N SER A 187 30.85 19.77 45.00
CA SER A 187 31.40 18.41 45.02
C SER A 187 30.54 17.43 44.22
N GLU A 188 31.17 16.45 43.57
CA GLU A 188 30.46 15.35 42.87
C GLU A 188 29.60 14.50 43.83
N ALA A 189 29.92 14.50 45.12
CA ALA A 189 29.16 13.76 46.13
C ALA A 189 27.96 14.53 46.70
N ASP A 190 27.74 15.78 46.29
CA ASP A 190 26.62 16.56 46.78
C ASP A 190 25.29 16.02 46.24
N LEU A 191 24.26 16.04 47.08
CA LEU A 191 22.96 15.43 46.76
C LEU A 191 22.31 16.05 45.51
N ASP A 192 22.46 17.36 45.34
CA ASP A 192 21.98 18.08 44.18
C ASP A 192 22.71 17.66 42.89
N GLN A 193 24.03 17.48 42.92
CA GLN A 193 24.78 16.93 41.78
C GLN A 193 24.29 15.52 41.42
N VAL A 194 24.17 14.63 42.40
CA VAL A 194 23.69 13.26 42.17
C VAL A 194 22.27 13.26 41.56
N LEU A 195 21.38 14.14 42.01
CA LEU A 195 20.04 14.27 41.43
C LEU A 195 20.09 14.79 39.99
N LEU A 196 20.91 15.81 39.72
CA LEU A 196 21.10 16.32 38.35
C LEU A 196 21.65 15.26 37.42
N GLU A 197 22.60 14.45 37.88
CA GLU A 197 23.14 13.32 37.13
C GLU A 197 22.10 12.23 36.88
N LEU A 198 21.29 11.89 37.88
CA LEU A 198 20.20 10.93 37.72
C LEU A 198 19.16 11.41 36.70
N PHE A 199 18.78 12.69 36.74
CA PHE A 199 17.87 13.27 35.76
C PHE A 199 18.48 13.32 34.36
N SER A 200 19.78 13.60 34.26
CA SER A 200 20.49 13.61 32.97
C SER A 200 20.56 12.22 32.36
N ALA A 201 20.80 11.17 33.17
CA ALA A 201 20.76 9.78 32.72
C ALA A 201 19.36 9.35 32.26
N ALA A 202 18.31 9.71 33.01
CA ALA A 202 16.93 9.44 32.60
C ALA A 202 16.53 10.21 31.33
N ALA A 203 17.03 11.44 31.16
CA ALA A 203 16.81 12.24 29.96
C ALA A 203 17.50 11.64 28.74
N ASP A 204 18.74 11.14 28.88
CA ASP A 204 19.48 10.45 27.82
C ASP A 204 18.75 9.17 27.37
N GLU A 205 18.29 8.33 28.32
CA GLU A 205 17.51 7.13 27.99
C GLU A 205 16.20 7.48 27.27
N LEU A 206 15.47 8.51 27.75
CA LEU A 206 14.24 8.97 27.10
C LEU A 206 14.52 9.56 25.70
N SER A 207 15.65 10.24 25.53
CA SER A 207 16.10 10.79 24.26
C SER A 207 16.38 9.67 23.24
N ASP A 208 17.05 8.59 23.65
CA ASP A 208 17.23 7.39 22.82
C ASP A 208 15.89 6.78 22.42
N TYR A 209 14.94 6.62 23.36
CA TYR A 209 13.61 6.11 23.02
C TYR A 209 12.88 7.00 22.01
N GLN A 210 12.94 8.32 22.18
CA GLN A 210 12.34 9.26 21.24
C GLN A 210 12.98 9.13 19.86
N ASP A 211 14.31 9.11 19.77
CA ASP A 211 15.03 9.01 18.50
C ASP A 211 14.75 7.67 17.81
N ARG A 212 14.66 6.56 18.56
CA ARG A 212 14.26 5.25 18.03
C ARG A 212 12.84 5.26 17.48
N VAL A 213 11.88 5.86 18.19
CA VAL A 213 10.50 5.97 17.71
C VAL A 213 10.40 6.90 16.49
N MET A 214 11.11 8.03 16.51
CA MET A 214 11.10 9.00 15.41
C MET A 214 11.77 8.45 14.14
N ASN A 215 12.83 7.64 14.28
CA ASN A 215 13.42 6.94 13.14
C ASN A 215 12.40 6.01 12.46
N GLU A 216 11.52 5.36 13.22
CA GLU A 216 10.49 4.48 12.68
C GLU A 216 9.33 5.22 12.00
N ALA A 217 9.16 6.53 12.24
CA ALA A 217 8.03 7.32 11.74
C ALA A 217 8.16 7.74 10.27
N TYR A 218 9.35 7.62 9.66
CA TYR A 218 9.59 8.03 8.29
C TYR A 218 10.20 6.90 7.45
N LEU A 219 9.73 6.78 6.20
CA LEU A 219 10.18 5.75 5.27
C LEU A 219 11.71 5.74 5.03
N ALA A 220 12.36 6.90 5.09
CA ALA A 220 13.80 7.01 4.81
C ALA A 220 14.67 6.56 6.00
N THR A 221 14.15 6.63 7.23
CA THR A 221 14.90 6.38 8.47
C THR A 221 14.49 5.10 9.19
N VAL A 222 13.38 4.48 8.78
CA VAL A 222 12.81 3.28 9.38
C VAL A 222 13.81 2.13 9.38
N ARG A 223 13.92 1.41 10.51
CA ARG A 223 14.83 0.27 10.66
C ARG A 223 14.06 -1.04 10.75
N LYS A 224 12.92 -1.07 11.43
CA LYS A 224 12.14 -2.31 11.57
C LYS A 224 11.41 -2.65 10.29
N ARG A 225 11.46 -3.94 9.92
CA ARG A 225 10.81 -4.45 8.70
C ARG A 225 9.29 -4.30 8.77
N VAL A 226 8.69 -4.51 9.94
CA VAL A 226 7.24 -4.37 10.15
C VAL A 226 6.78 -2.92 9.96
N SER A 227 7.51 -1.95 10.51
CA SER A 227 7.24 -0.53 10.31
C SER A 227 7.38 -0.15 8.84
N LEU A 228 8.43 -0.63 8.17
CA LEU A 228 8.66 -0.39 6.74
C LEU A 228 7.50 -0.97 5.90
N ALA A 229 7.03 -2.18 6.21
CA ALA A 229 5.89 -2.80 5.54
C ALA A 229 4.60 -1.99 5.71
N ARG A 230 4.37 -1.43 6.91
CA ARG A 230 3.21 -0.57 7.17
C ARG A 230 3.30 0.75 6.38
N HIS A 231 4.47 1.38 6.29
CA HIS A 231 4.68 2.58 5.47
C HIS A 231 4.52 2.30 3.98
N ALA A 232 5.10 1.19 3.49
CA ALA A 232 5.01 0.78 2.10
C ALA A 232 3.56 0.58 1.65
N ARG A 233 2.74 -0.03 2.52
CA ARG A 233 1.30 -0.23 2.27
C ARG A 233 0.52 1.08 2.10
N LEU A 234 0.89 2.17 2.77
CA LEU A 234 0.26 3.47 2.56
C LEU A 234 0.48 4.01 1.14
N MET A 235 1.51 3.51 0.45
CA MET A 235 1.85 3.84 -0.93
C MET A 235 1.49 2.70 -1.90
N ASP A 236 0.56 1.82 -1.51
CA ASP A 236 0.11 0.64 -2.25
C ASP A 236 1.25 -0.32 -2.65
N TYR A 237 2.37 -0.31 -1.91
CA TYR A 237 3.51 -1.19 -2.14
C TYR A 237 3.57 -2.33 -1.11
N HIS A 238 3.55 -3.56 -1.61
CA HIS A 238 3.64 -4.80 -0.85
C HIS A 238 5.07 -5.33 -0.85
N ILE A 239 5.74 -5.24 0.29
CA ILE A 239 7.12 -5.74 0.44
C ILE A 239 7.13 -7.26 0.28
N HIS A 240 7.97 -7.77 -0.63
CA HIS A 240 8.14 -9.21 -0.81
C HIS A 240 8.91 -9.83 0.37
N GLN A 241 8.36 -10.89 0.96
CA GLN A 241 8.93 -11.61 2.11
C GLN A 241 9.81 -12.81 1.71
N GLY A 242 10.21 -12.88 0.44
CA GLY A 242 10.83 -14.06 -0.11
C GLY A 242 9.77 -15.01 -0.66
N ASN A 243 10.20 -16.06 -1.33
CA ASN A 243 9.29 -17.11 -1.77
C ASN A 243 10.01 -18.45 -1.69
N GLN A 244 9.26 -19.47 -1.29
CA GLN A 244 9.74 -20.83 -1.28
C GLN A 244 10.13 -21.28 -2.69
N ALA A 245 11.15 -22.12 -2.76
CA ALA A 245 11.50 -22.82 -3.97
C ALA A 245 10.41 -23.87 -4.29
N SER A 246 10.14 -24.09 -5.57
CA SER A 246 9.21 -25.12 -6.00
C SER A 246 9.69 -25.80 -7.26
N THR A 247 9.39 -27.09 -7.37
CA THR A 247 9.79 -27.87 -8.54
C THR A 247 8.74 -28.90 -8.90
N TRP A 248 8.77 -29.30 -10.16
CA TRP A 248 8.16 -30.53 -10.59
C TRP A 248 8.97 -31.70 -10.05
N LEU A 249 8.27 -32.73 -9.61
CA LEU A 249 8.81 -34.00 -9.19
C LEU A 249 8.17 -35.08 -10.06
N THR A 250 8.98 -35.92 -10.69
CA THR A 250 8.51 -37.10 -11.40
C THR A 250 8.56 -38.29 -10.45
N LEU A 251 7.47 -39.04 -10.40
CA LEU A 251 7.32 -40.21 -9.54
C LEU A 251 7.15 -41.47 -10.39
N LYS A 252 7.85 -42.53 -10.01
CA LYS A 252 7.67 -43.86 -10.59
C LYS A 252 6.99 -44.75 -9.57
N LEU A 253 5.80 -45.24 -9.90
CA LEU A 253 5.06 -46.19 -9.08
C LEU A 253 5.47 -47.64 -9.38
N ASP A 254 5.19 -48.56 -8.46
CA ASP A 254 5.28 -49.99 -8.73
C ASP A 254 4.18 -50.44 -9.70
N ASN A 255 4.42 -51.53 -10.42
CA ASN A 255 3.50 -52.00 -11.47
C ASN A 255 2.15 -52.40 -10.89
N GLY A 256 1.05 -51.91 -11.49
CA GLY A 256 -0.31 -52.20 -11.05
C GLY A 256 -0.80 -51.36 -9.87
N GLN A 257 -0.01 -50.40 -9.38
CA GLN A 257 -0.39 -49.50 -8.29
C GLN A 257 -0.95 -48.17 -8.81
N GLU A 258 -1.87 -47.61 -8.04
CA GLU A 258 -2.44 -46.28 -8.22
C GLU A 258 -2.36 -45.54 -6.89
N LEU A 259 -2.10 -44.24 -6.93
CA LEU A 259 -1.90 -43.44 -5.71
C LEU A 259 -2.50 -42.06 -5.88
N ASP A 260 -3.35 -41.68 -4.93
CA ASP A 260 -3.79 -40.30 -4.74
C ASP A 260 -2.93 -39.63 -3.68
N LEU A 261 -2.31 -38.51 -4.04
CA LEU A 261 -1.64 -37.61 -3.10
C LEU A 261 -2.53 -36.40 -2.84
N PRO A 262 -2.58 -35.84 -1.61
CA PRO A 262 -2.08 -36.45 -0.37
C PRO A 262 -2.91 -37.69 0.03
N LYS A 263 -2.31 -38.61 0.81
CA LYS A 263 -3.02 -39.81 1.28
C LYS A 263 -4.08 -39.41 2.32
N PRO A 264 -5.30 -40.00 2.27
CA PRO A 264 -6.28 -39.79 3.33
C PRO A 264 -5.72 -40.28 4.66
N ASN A 265 -5.87 -39.49 5.71
CA ASN A 265 -5.45 -39.88 7.04
C ASN A 265 -6.46 -40.90 7.61
N PRO A 266 -6.01 -42.04 8.16
CA PRO A 266 -6.91 -43.00 8.80
C PRO A 266 -7.69 -42.40 9.98
N ASN A 267 -7.20 -41.31 10.59
CA ASN A 267 -7.97 -40.51 11.53
C ASN A 267 -8.73 -39.39 10.79
N PRO A 268 -10.08 -39.41 10.75
CA PRO A 268 -10.88 -38.41 10.03
C PRO A 268 -10.77 -36.99 10.61
N ALA A 269 -10.29 -36.83 11.85
CA ALA A 269 -10.02 -35.53 12.47
C ALA A 269 -8.60 -35.00 12.20
N ALA A 270 -7.72 -35.80 11.59
CA ALA A 270 -6.33 -35.43 11.35
C ALA A 270 -6.12 -35.04 9.88
N LYS A 271 -5.17 -34.12 9.65
CA LYS A 271 -4.85 -33.62 8.31
C LYS A 271 -4.33 -34.74 7.38
N PRO A 272 -4.54 -34.61 6.05
CA PRO A 272 -4.02 -35.55 5.06
C PRO A 272 -2.50 -35.74 5.16
N ILE A 273 -2.03 -36.93 4.82
CA ILE A 273 -0.60 -37.26 4.87
C ILE A 273 0.05 -36.80 3.56
N ASN A 274 0.83 -35.71 3.66
CA ASN A 274 1.57 -35.16 2.53
C ASN A 274 2.84 -35.95 2.24
N LEU A 275 3.19 -36.07 0.95
CA LEU A 275 4.45 -36.69 0.53
C LEU A 275 5.61 -35.73 0.83
N ARG A 276 6.59 -36.23 1.58
CA ARG A 276 7.85 -35.55 1.88
C ARG A 276 8.97 -36.18 1.06
N VAL A 277 9.71 -35.32 0.36
CA VAL A 277 10.89 -35.69 -0.43
C VAL A 277 12.03 -34.76 -0.10
N TRP A 278 13.27 -35.21 -0.23
CA TRP A 278 14.42 -34.37 0.08
C TRP A 278 15.62 -34.66 -0.83
N ALA A 279 16.50 -33.68 -0.90
CA ALA A 279 17.82 -33.78 -1.51
C ALA A 279 18.89 -33.74 -0.41
N GLY A 280 20.01 -34.44 -0.62
CA GLY A 280 21.12 -34.49 0.35
C GLY A 280 21.32 -35.90 0.89
N ASP A 281 21.53 -35.99 2.20
CA ASP A 281 21.76 -37.26 2.90
C ASP A 281 20.50 -38.14 2.95
N ASP A 282 20.69 -39.42 3.22
CA ASP A 282 19.59 -40.39 3.36
C ASP A 282 18.75 -40.15 4.62
N ASP A 283 19.31 -39.48 5.63
CA ASP A 283 18.57 -39.08 6.83
C ASP A 283 18.03 -37.65 6.68
N ILE A 284 16.70 -37.53 6.79
CA ILE A 284 15.97 -36.27 6.68
C ILE A 284 16.30 -35.29 7.81
N ASN A 285 16.78 -35.79 8.97
CA ASN A 285 17.05 -34.96 10.15
C ASN A 285 18.41 -34.27 10.12
N VAL A 286 19.23 -34.54 9.09
CA VAL A 286 20.53 -33.89 8.94
C VAL A 286 20.33 -32.46 8.43
N PRO A 287 21.00 -31.44 8.98
CA PRO A 287 20.85 -30.05 8.53
C PRO A 287 21.21 -29.79 7.05
N SER A 288 21.94 -30.71 6.41
CA SER A 288 22.26 -30.67 4.97
C SER A 288 21.07 -31.07 4.07
N SER A 289 20.04 -31.70 4.64
CA SER A 289 18.90 -32.23 3.89
C SER A 289 17.91 -31.11 3.55
N VAL A 290 17.66 -30.92 2.26
CA VAL A 290 16.73 -29.91 1.75
C VAL A 290 15.38 -30.58 1.49
N VAL A 291 14.39 -30.27 2.33
CA VAL A 291 13.07 -30.92 2.31
C VAL A 291 12.07 -30.17 1.43
N PHE A 292 11.24 -30.95 0.72
CA PHE A 292 10.10 -30.51 -0.06
C PHE A 292 8.85 -31.32 0.28
N VAL A 293 7.68 -30.68 0.16
CA VAL A 293 6.38 -31.27 0.51
C VAL A 293 5.37 -31.01 -0.61
N THR A 294 4.51 -31.99 -0.87
CA THR A 294 3.35 -31.84 -1.78
C THR A 294 2.20 -31.10 -1.11
N ARG A 295 1.54 -30.19 -1.84
CA ARG A 295 0.34 -29.47 -1.35
C ARG A 295 -0.92 -29.71 -2.19
N THR A 296 -0.73 -30.04 -3.47
CA THR A 296 -1.82 -30.20 -4.42
C THR A 296 -2.28 -31.65 -4.46
N GLN A 297 -3.60 -31.84 -4.57
CA GLN A 297 -4.12 -33.17 -4.84
C GLN A 297 -3.74 -33.61 -6.25
N GLN A 298 -3.14 -34.80 -6.39
CA GLN A 298 -2.71 -35.36 -7.67
C GLN A 298 -2.91 -36.86 -7.68
N HIS A 299 -3.61 -37.34 -8.73
CA HIS A 299 -3.75 -38.77 -9.01
C HIS A 299 -2.54 -39.26 -9.83
N LEU A 300 -1.96 -40.37 -9.41
CA LEU A 300 -0.78 -41.00 -10.00
C LEU A 300 -1.12 -42.44 -10.40
N HIS A 301 -0.65 -42.85 -11.57
CA HIS A 301 -1.00 -44.15 -12.16
C HIS A 301 0.20 -44.83 -12.78
N TYR A 302 0.40 -46.14 -12.56
CA TYR A 302 1.60 -46.85 -13.03
C TYR A 302 1.79 -46.81 -14.57
N LEU A 303 0.71 -46.82 -15.36
CA LEU A 303 0.77 -46.68 -16.83
C LEU A 303 1.43 -45.38 -17.34
N LEU A 304 1.52 -44.35 -16.50
CA LEU A 304 2.11 -43.05 -16.82
C LEU A 304 3.57 -42.93 -16.36
N ASN A 305 4.14 -44.01 -15.79
CA ASN A 305 5.52 -44.05 -15.34
C ASN A 305 6.51 -43.75 -16.47
N GLN A 306 6.36 -44.45 -17.60
CA GLN A 306 7.24 -44.37 -18.76
C GLN A 306 6.43 -44.69 -20.02
N MET A 307 6.46 -43.78 -20.98
CA MET A 307 5.78 -43.93 -22.26
C MET A 307 6.77 -43.61 -23.39
N GLY A 308 6.87 -44.48 -24.37
CA GLY A 308 7.67 -44.26 -25.58
C GLY A 308 6.87 -43.57 -26.67
N LEU A 309 7.52 -43.25 -27.79
CA LEU A 309 6.81 -42.87 -29.02
C LEU A 309 6.41 -44.15 -29.77
N TYR A 310 5.18 -44.18 -30.26
CA TYR A 310 4.74 -45.19 -31.23
C TYR A 310 5.30 -44.83 -32.60
N THR A 311 6.34 -45.56 -33.04
CA THR A 311 7.15 -45.19 -34.21
C THR A 311 6.59 -45.63 -35.56
N TRP A 312 5.37 -46.20 -35.60
CA TRP A 312 4.73 -46.70 -36.82
C TRP A 312 5.67 -47.60 -37.65
N SER A 313 6.19 -48.66 -37.02
CA SER A 313 7.19 -49.55 -37.62
C SER A 313 8.46 -48.80 -38.10
N ASN A 314 8.97 -47.88 -37.26
CA ASN A 314 10.10 -46.98 -37.56
C ASN A 314 9.88 -45.96 -38.69
N SER A 315 8.66 -45.80 -39.20
CA SER A 315 8.37 -44.75 -40.18
C SER A 315 8.53 -43.36 -39.57
N ILE A 316 8.30 -43.22 -38.26
CA ILE A 316 8.44 -41.98 -37.50
C ILE A 316 9.36 -42.23 -36.28
N PRO A 317 10.69 -42.17 -36.43
CA PRO A 317 11.65 -42.46 -35.36
C PRO A 317 11.90 -41.29 -34.41
N SER A 318 11.50 -40.07 -34.80
CA SER A 318 11.76 -38.83 -34.06
C SER A 318 10.63 -37.83 -34.20
N LEU A 319 10.48 -36.96 -33.20
CA LEU A 319 9.60 -35.79 -33.25
C LEU A 319 10.41 -34.53 -33.57
N ALA A 320 9.90 -33.75 -34.52
CA ALA A 320 10.52 -32.50 -34.95
C ALA A 320 10.16 -31.34 -34.00
N THR A 321 11.04 -30.35 -33.96
CA THR A 321 10.82 -29.05 -33.32
C THR A 321 9.55 -28.41 -33.89
N GLY A 322 8.72 -27.82 -33.04
CA GLY A 322 7.42 -27.25 -33.41
C GLY A 322 6.24 -28.23 -33.37
N SER A 323 6.46 -29.53 -33.18
CA SER A 323 5.34 -30.49 -33.07
C SER A 323 4.45 -30.22 -31.85
N THR A 324 3.15 -30.44 -32.02
CA THR A 324 2.11 -30.31 -30.97
C THR A 324 1.33 -31.59 -30.71
N ILE A 325 1.74 -32.69 -31.36
CA ILE A 325 1.06 -33.99 -31.32
C ILE A 325 2.09 -35.11 -31.22
N ALA A 326 1.77 -36.15 -30.46
CA ALA A 326 2.56 -37.38 -30.39
C ALA A 326 1.66 -38.61 -30.24
N ASP A 327 2.09 -39.73 -30.80
CA ASP A 327 1.46 -41.03 -30.60
C ASP A 327 2.27 -41.79 -29.54
N LEU A 328 1.69 -42.04 -28.36
CA LEU A 328 2.37 -42.65 -27.24
C LEU A 328 2.23 -44.17 -27.25
N LYS A 329 3.36 -44.86 -27.07
CA LYS A 329 3.45 -46.29 -26.82
C LYS A 329 3.53 -46.53 -25.31
N LEU A 330 2.54 -47.22 -24.76
CA LEU A 330 2.51 -47.58 -23.34
C LEU A 330 3.39 -48.81 -23.08
N ALA A 331 3.98 -48.90 -21.89
CA ALA A 331 4.75 -50.08 -21.48
C ALA A 331 3.88 -51.35 -21.39
N VAL A 332 2.61 -51.21 -21.00
CA VAL A 332 1.61 -52.28 -21.02
C VAL A 332 0.70 -52.08 -22.22
N THR A 333 0.76 -53.00 -23.18
CA THR A 333 0.00 -52.95 -24.42
C THR A 333 -1.42 -53.49 -24.24
N GLY A 334 -2.42 -52.83 -24.83
CA GLY A 334 -3.80 -53.31 -24.89
C GLY A 334 -4.82 -52.19 -24.96
N GLN A 335 -6.06 -52.53 -25.31
CA GLN A 335 -7.17 -51.57 -25.33
C GLN A 335 -7.47 -50.98 -23.94
N PRO A 336 -7.59 -51.77 -22.85
CA PRO A 336 -7.93 -51.20 -21.54
C PRO A 336 -6.89 -50.19 -21.03
N PRO A 337 -5.57 -50.45 -21.07
CA PRO A 337 -4.55 -49.46 -20.70
C PRO A 337 -4.64 -48.15 -21.50
N ALA A 338 -4.84 -48.24 -22.82
CA ALA A 338 -4.93 -47.07 -23.68
C ALA A 338 -6.16 -46.20 -23.36
N VAL A 339 -7.31 -46.82 -23.08
CA VAL A 339 -8.55 -46.12 -22.70
C VAL A 339 -8.42 -45.49 -21.31
N ILE A 340 -7.75 -46.15 -20.36
CA ILE A 340 -7.51 -45.58 -19.02
C ILE A 340 -6.68 -44.30 -19.13
N VAL A 341 -5.53 -44.34 -19.83
CA VAL A 341 -4.67 -43.16 -20.02
C VAL A 341 -5.40 -42.04 -20.75
N GLN A 342 -6.19 -42.36 -21.77
CA GLN A 342 -7.04 -41.40 -22.46
C GLN A 342 -8.02 -40.72 -21.49
N ASN A 343 -8.71 -41.48 -20.64
CA ASN A 343 -9.68 -40.93 -19.69
C ASN A 343 -9.01 -40.06 -18.62
N LEU A 344 -7.81 -40.43 -18.14
CA LEU A 344 -7.04 -39.63 -17.18
C LEU A 344 -6.63 -38.26 -17.74
N ILE A 345 -6.30 -38.19 -19.03
CA ILE A 345 -5.98 -36.93 -19.71
C ILE A 345 -7.27 -36.13 -19.99
N ARG A 346 -8.32 -36.78 -20.48
CA ARG A 346 -9.60 -36.13 -20.83
C ARG A 346 -10.30 -35.54 -19.60
N SER A 347 -10.25 -36.22 -18.46
CA SER A 347 -10.82 -35.74 -17.20
C SER A 347 -10.02 -34.58 -16.59
N GLY A 348 -8.82 -34.30 -17.11
CA GLY A 348 -7.93 -33.26 -16.59
C GLY A 348 -7.27 -33.61 -15.26
N LEU A 349 -7.28 -34.90 -14.86
CA LEU A 349 -6.48 -35.42 -13.76
C LEU A 349 -4.98 -35.38 -14.10
N VAL A 350 -4.64 -35.62 -15.38
CA VAL A 350 -3.28 -35.47 -15.92
C VAL A 350 -3.27 -34.30 -16.90
N ARG A 351 -2.65 -33.19 -16.48
CA ARG A 351 -2.59 -31.96 -17.28
C ARG A 351 -1.25 -31.71 -17.94
N TYR A 352 -0.19 -32.30 -17.39
CA TYR A 352 1.17 -32.08 -17.83
C TYR A 352 1.84 -33.39 -18.16
N LEU A 353 2.73 -33.34 -19.14
CA LEU A 353 3.53 -34.48 -19.56
C LEU A 353 4.96 -34.00 -19.78
N LEU A 354 5.92 -34.72 -19.20
CA LEU A 354 7.34 -34.42 -19.32
C LEU A 354 7.91 -35.24 -20.47
N ILE A 355 8.55 -34.58 -21.45
CA ILE A 355 9.44 -35.24 -22.41
C ILE A 355 10.88 -34.99 -22.00
N GLN A 356 11.70 -36.03 -21.98
CA GLN A 356 13.12 -35.90 -21.69
C GLN A 356 13.97 -36.89 -22.47
N GLU A 357 15.20 -36.49 -22.78
CA GLU A 357 16.24 -37.38 -23.27
C GLU A 357 16.71 -38.29 -22.12
N TRP A 358 16.41 -39.58 -22.22
CA TRP A 358 16.70 -40.58 -21.20
C TRP A 358 18.06 -41.26 -21.41
N LYS A 359 18.44 -41.48 -22.67
CA LYS A 359 19.73 -42.03 -23.12
C LYS A 359 20.34 -41.11 -24.19
N ASN A 360 21.65 -41.08 -24.29
CA ASN A 360 22.34 -40.33 -25.34
C ASN A 360 22.02 -40.92 -26.73
N PRO A 361 21.55 -40.14 -27.71
CA PRO A 361 21.23 -40.62 -29.07
C PRO A 361 22.42 -41.18 -29.85
N ALA A 362 23.65 -40.75 -29.58
CA ALA A 362 24.85 -41.19 -30.27
C ALA A 362 25.44 -42.50 -29.69
N THR A 363 25.33 -42.71 -28.37
CA THR A 363 25.93 -43.87 -27.69
C THR A 363 24.91 -44.92 -27.25
N GLY A 364 23.64 -44.52 -27.12
CA GLY A 364 22.55 -45.35 -26.60
C GLY A 364 22.63 -45.64 -25.11
N GLU A 365 23.51 -44.98 -24.36
CA GLU A 365 23.71 -45.19 -22.93
C GLU A 365 23.22 -44.00 -22.10
N LYS A 366 23.01 -44.20 -20.80
CA LYS A 366 22.64 -43.11 -19.87
C LYS A 366 23.74 -42.06 -19.71
N PRO A 367 25.04 -42.42 -19.56
CA PRO A 367 26.11 -41.44 -19.47
C PRO A 367 26.24 -40.63 -20.76
N GLY A 368 26.41 -39.31 -20.61
CA GLY A 368 26.54 -38.40 -21.74
C GLY A 368 25.22 -37.98 -22.39
N ARG A 369 24.05 -38.32 -21.82
CA ARG A 369 22.77 -37.73 -22.23
C ARG A 369 22.78 -36.23 -22.00
N ASP A 370 22.01 -35.47 -22.79
CA ASP A 370 21.84 -34.04 -22.62
C ASP A 370 20.77 -33.76 -21.54
N PRO A 371 21.15 -33.26 -20.35
CA PRO A 371 20.19 -32.98 -19.27
C PRO A 371 19.30 -31.77 -19.58
N ILE A 372 19.66 -30.92 -20.54
CA ILE A 372 18.91 -29.71 -20.88
C ILE A 372 17.74 -30.04 -21.80
N LYS A 373 17.79 -31.16 -22.55
CA LYS A 373 16.70 -31.63 -23.41
C LYS A 373 15.56 -32.24 -22.60
N ARG A 374 14.86 -31.38 -21.88
CA ARG A 374 13.68 -31.69 -21.08
C ARG A 374 12.66 -30.59 -21.28
N GLN A 375 11.40 -30.97 -21.45
CA GLN A 375 10.33 -30.00 -21.64
C GLN A 375 9.04 -30.49 -20.99
N LEU A 376 8.36 -29.57 -20.31
CA LEU A 376 7.02 -29.79 -19.79
C LEU A 376 6.01 -29.41 -20.88
N LEU A 377 5.04 -30.28 -21.13
CA LEU A 377 4.01 -30.12 -22.15
C LEU A 377 2.65 -30.06 -21.46
N LYS A 378 1.90 -28.96 -21.61
CA LYS A 378 0.54 -28.88 -21.08
C LYS A 378 -0.48 -29.43 -22.09
N LEU A 379 -1.14 -30.51 -21.71
CA LEU A 379 -2.11 -31.22 -22.54
C LEU A 379 -3.41 -30.42 -22.72
N LEU A 380 -4.05 -30.55 -23.89
CA LEU A 380 -5.37 -29.99 -24.12
C LEU A 380 -6.42 -30.74 -23.28
N SER A 381 -7.47 -30.04 -22.83
CA SER A 381 -8.55 -30.65 -22.04
C SER A 381 -9.62 -31.31 -22.92
N GLY A 382 -10.34 -32.28 -22.35
CA GLY A 382 -11.46 -32.97 -23.01
C GLY A 382 -11.04 -33.81 -24.22
N ASP A 383 -11.98 -34.07 -25.13
CA ASP A 383 -11.78 -35.01 -26.26
C ASP A 383 -10.67 -34.62 -27.23
N LYS A 384 -10.30 -33.33 -27.26
CA LYS A 384 -9.19 -32.82 -28.08
C LYS A 384 -7.81 -33.24 -27.53
N GLY A 385 -7.71 -33.49 -26.23
CA GLY A 385 -6.46 -33.81 -25.52
C GLY A 385 -5.87 -35.17 -25.83
N ALA A 386 -6.68 -36.22 -25.78
CA ALA A 386 -6.23 -37.59 -25.98
C ALA A 386 -7.23 -38.45 -26.75
N ALA A 387 -6.72 -39.38 -27.57
CA ALA A 387 -7.50 -40.40 -28.25
C ALA A 387 -6.77 -41.75 -28.25
N ALA A 388 -7.41 -42.79 -27.71
CA ALA A 388 -6.93 -44.16 -27.85
C ALA A 388 -7.28 -44.67 -29.25
N MET A 389 -6.29 -45.18 -29.97
CA MET A 389 -6.42 -45.69 -31.33
C MET A 389 -5.69 -47.03 -31.46
N GLN A 390 -6.07 -47.81 -32.46
CA GLN A 390 -5.44 -49.06 -32.80
C GLN A 390 -4.81 -48.94 -34.19
N ASP A 391 -3.58 -49.41 -34.34
CA ASP A 391 -2.96 -49.51 -35.65
C ASP A 391 -3.59 -50.68 -36.43
N PRO A 392 -4.19 -50.45 -37.62
CA PRO A 392 -4.76 -51.51 -38.43
C PRO A 392 -3.73 -52.53 -38.95
N LEU A 393 -2.44 -52.19 -39.00
CA LEU A 393 -1.40 -53.08 -39.53
C LEU A 393 -0.85 -54.03 -38.45
N THR A 394 -0.45 -53.49 -37.30
CA THR A 394 0.14 -54.29 -36.21
C THR A 394 -0.89 -54.77 -35.19
N GLY A 395 -2.08 -54.17 -35.16
CA GLY A 395 -3.10 -54.43 -34.14
C GLY A 395 -2.76 -53.85 -32.76
N GLU A 396 -1.67 -53.11 -32.62
CA GLU A 396 -1.25 -52.50 -31.35
C GLU A 396 -2.07 -51.24 -31.02
N TRP A 397 -2.35 -51.06 -29.74
CA TRP A 397 -3.04 -49.87 -29.23
C TRP A 397 -2.04 -48.79 -28.81
N PHE A 398 -2.31 -47.55 -29.20
CA PHE A 398 -1.52 -46.37 -28.84
C PHE A 398 -2.44 -45.22 -28.41
N VAL A 399 -1.87 -44.22 -27.73
CA VAL A 399 -2.62 -43.04 -27.29
C VAL A 399 -2.07 -41.80 -27.99
N ARG A 400 -2.89 -41.20 -28.85
CA ARG A 400 -2.57 -39.92 -29.50
C ARG A 400 -2.85 -38.78 -28.53
N VAL A 401 -1.83 -38.01 -28.17
CA VAL A 401 -1.92 -36.85 -27.28
C VAL A 401 -1.64 -35.55 -28.01
N ARG A 402 -2.31 -34.47 -27.59
CA ARG A 402 -2.13 -33.11 -28.12
C ARG A 402 -1.94 -32.13 -26.98
N TRP A 403 -1.01 -31.20 -27.14
CA TRP A 403 -0.72 -30.15 -26.17
C TRP A 403 -0.91 -28.75 -26.76
N GLU A 404 -0.87 -27.74 -25.89
CA GLU A 404 -1.06 -26.34 -26.27
C GLU A 404 0.04 -25.84 -27.20
N GLU A 405 -0.32 -24.96 -28.14
CA GLU A 405 0.59 -24.39 -29.15
C GLU A 405 1.79 -23.65 -28.52
N ARG A 406 1.58 -23.02 -27.35
CA ARG A 406 2.64 -22.35 -26.60
C ARG A 406 3.75 -23.30 -26.12
N ASP A 407 3.42 -24.58 -25.96
CA ASP A 407 4.34 -25.63 -25.50
C ASP A 407 4.84 -26.51 -26.66
N ARG A 408 4.81 -26.01 -27.91
CA ARG A 408 5.42 -26.70 -29.05
C ARG A 408 6.86 -27.13 -28.73
N LEU A 409 7.28 -28.29 -29.24
CA LEU A 409 8.61 -28.83 -28.93
C LEU A 409 9.70 -27.83 -29.31
N LYS A 410 10.59 -27.50 -28.37
CA LYS A 410 11.70 -26.57 -28.58
C LYS A 410 12.91 -27.21 -29.25
N SER A 411 13.00 -28.54 -29.18
CA SER A 411 14.09 -29.35 -29.69
C SER A 411 13.56 -30.58 -30.42
N ASN A 412 14.41 -31.18 -31.25
CA ASN A 412 14.14 -32.48 -31.85
C ASN A 412 14.38 -33.59 -30.81
N TYR A 413 13.48 -34.57 -30.75
CA TYR A 413 13.60 -35.73 -29.86
C TYR A 413 13.63 -37.02 -30.65
N CYS A 414 14.70 -37.78 -30.51
CA CYS A 414 14.85 -39.11 -31.10
C CYS A 414 14.34 -40.16 -30.11
N PHE A 415 13.58 -41.14 -30.59
CA PHE A 415 13.07 -42.25 -29.78
C PHE A 415 13.73 -43.58 -30.14
N THR A 416 14.07 -43.76 -31.43
CA THR A 416 14.83 -44.90 -31.93
C THR A 416 16.07 -44.43 -32.71
N VAL A 417 17.20 -45.09 -32.51
CA VAL A 417 18.44 -44.88 -33.26
C VAL A 417 19.09 -46.22 -33.55
N ASP A 418 19.75 -46.28 -34.69
CA ASP A 418 20.59 -47.40 -35.08
C ASP A 418 22.05 -47.07 -34.73
N CYS A 419 22.56 -47.68 -33.66
CA CYS A 419 23.94 -47.52 -33.26
C CYS A 419 24.85 -48.50 -34.03
N PRO A 420 26.11 -48.12 -34.32
CA PRO A 420 27.09 -49.04 -34.89
C PRO A 420 27.25 -50.31 -34.04
N ALA A 421 27.50 -51.45 -34.68
CA ALA A 421 27.71 -52.73 -34.00
C ALA A 421 28.77 -52.61 -32.88
N PRO A 422 28.58 -53.24 -31.71
CA PRO A 422 27.70 -54.40 -31.45
C PRO A 422 26.29 -54.06 -30.90
N LYS A 423 25.93 -52.78 -30.74
CA LYS A 423 24.73 -52.38 -29.97
C LYS A 423 23.40 -52.51 -30.72
N GLY A 424 23.39 -52.43 -32.04
CA GLY A 424 22.17 -52.56 -32.85
C GLY A 424 21.17 -51.43 -32.62
N LYS A 425 19.89 -51.70 -32.91
CA LYS A 425 18.79 -50.74 -32.74
C LYS A 425 18.47 -50.55 -31.26
N ILE A 426 18.47 -49.31 -30.81
CA ILE A 426 18.16 -48.93 -29.43
C ILE A 426 16.86 -48.12 -29.42
N GLU A 427 15.91 -48.58 -28.61
CA GLU A 427 14.65 -47.90 -28.34
C GLU A 427 14.69 -47.15 -26.99
N ASP A 428 13.70 -46.31 -26.74
CA ASP A 428 13.53 -45.52 -25.51
C ASP A 428 14.70 -44.58 -25.22
N ILE A 429 15.14 -43.86 -26.26
CA ILE A 429 16.15 -42.80 -26.14
C ILE A 429 15.56 -41.59 -25.45
N SER A 430 14.40 -41.14 -25.90
CA SER A 430 13.58 -40.15 -25.23
C SER A 430 12.34 -40.83 -24.65
N LEU A 431 11.88 -40.37 -23.50
CA LEU A 431 10.71 -40.92 -22.82
C LEU A 431 9.78 -39.80 -22.38
N PHE A 432 8.50 -40.16 -22.33
CA PHE A 432 7.44 -39.37 -21.78
C PHE A 432 7.06 -39.87 -20.37
N HIS A 433 6.85 -38.94 -19.43
CA HIS A 433 6.42 -39.23 -18.07
C HIS A 433 5.18 -38.38 -17.73
N GLY A 434 4.13 -39.02 -17.22
CA GLY A 434 2.87 -38.35 -16.85
C GLY A 434 2.66 -38.19 -15.33
N ASN A 435 3.37 -38.97 -14.52
CA ASN A 435 3.30 -38.91 -13.06
C ASN A 435 4.13 -37.73 -12.53
N LEU A 436 3.56 -36.54 -12.61
CA LEU A 436 4.20 -35.28 -12.22
C LEU A 436 3.45 -34.64 -11.06
N VAL A 437 4.19 -34.24 -10.04
CA VAL A 437 3.65 -33.55 -8.86
C VAL A 437 4.46 -32.29 -8.61
N VAL A 438 3.81 -31.20 -8.19
CA VAL A 438 4.53 -30.01 -7.72
C VAL A 438 4.84 -30.17 -6.24
N VAL A 439 6.12 -30.05 -5.90
CA VAL A 439 6.61 -30.03 -4.52
C VAL A 439 7.17 -28.67 -4.19
N TYR A 440 7.08 -28.31 -2.91
CA TYR A 440 7.48 -27.01 -2.42
C TYR A 440 8.41 -27.11 -1.24
N HIS A 441 9.44 -26.26 -1.23
CA HIS A 441 10.46 -26.27 -0.20
C HIS A 441 9.93 -25.80 1.16
N GLY A 442 10.32 -26.50 2.20
CA GLY A 442 10.10 -26.12 3.59
C GLY A 442 9.71 -27.32 4.45
N TRP A 443 10.10 -27.24 5.72
CA TRP A 443 9.74 -28.21 6.74
C TRP A 443 8.31 -27.96 7.22
N PRO A 444 7.39 -28.93 7.13
CA PRO A 444 6.03 -28.74 7.60
C PRO A 444 6.00 -28.72 9.14
N GLU A 445 5.42 -27.68 9.72
CA GLU A 445 5.23 -27.53 11.17
C GLU A 445 3.75 -27.32 11.52
N GLU A 446 3.38 -27.82 12.68
CA GLU A 446 2.05 -27.66 13.28
C GLU A 446 2.18 -27.14 14.71
N THR A 447 1.49 -26.05 15.00
CA THR A 447 1.49 -25.40 16.32
C THR A 447 0.07 -25.06 16.75
N ILE A 448 -0.20 -25.19 18.05
CA ILE A 448 -1.53 -24.97 18.62
C ILE A 448 -1.44 -23.82 19.64
N PHE A 449 -2.26 -22.78 19.50
CA PHE A 449 -2.35 -21.71 20.49
C PHE A 449 -3.60 -21.86 21.36
N LYS A 450 -3.42 -21.69 22.67
CA LYS A 450 -4.49 -21.74 23.68
C LYS A 450 -4.50 -20.46 24.51
N GLU A 451 -5.61 -20.22 25.20
CA GLU A 451 -5.74 -19.04 26.07
C GLU A 451 -4.80 -19.13 27.29
N HIS A 452 -4.33 -17.97 27.76
CA HIS A 452 -3.50 -17.90 28.95
C HIS A 452 -4.23 -18.51 30.17
N GLY A 453 -3.62 -19.53 30.77
CA GLY A 453 -4.22 -20.31 31.87
C GLY A 453 -4.79 -21.68 31.48
N ALA A 454 -4.83 -22.03 30.18
CA ALA A 454 -5.11 -23.40 29.74
C ALA A 454 -3.89 -24.31 29.97
N THR A 455 -4.12 -25.61 30.22
CA THR A 455 -3.03 -26.59 30.36
C THR A 455 -2.43 -26.92 28.98
N LEU A 456 -1.11 -26.72 28.85
CA LEU A 456 -0.36 -27.15 27.68
C LEU A 456 0.03 -28.64 27.84
N ALA A 457 -0.35 -29.46 26.88
CA ALA A 457 -0.14 -30.91 26.88
C ALA A 457 1.05 -31.36 26.01
N GLY A 458 1.48 -30.54 25.05
CA GLY A 458 2.54 -30.87 24.10
C GLY A 458 3.56 -29.75 23.90
N SER A 459 4.72 -30.08 23.33
CA SER A 459 5.79 -29.12 22.99
C SER A 459 5.40 -28.11 21.92
N ASN A 460 4.36 -28.42 21.14
CA ASN A 460 3.90 -27.61 20.02
C ASN A 460 2.72 -26.70 20.42
N GLU A 461 2.39 -26.65 21.72
CA GLU A 461 1.31 -25.83 22.24
C GLU A 461 1.84 -24.56 22.92
N PHE A 462 1.30 -23.40 22.57
CA PHE A 462 1.72 -22.09 23.05
C PHE A 462 0.53 -21.25 23.53
N TYR A 463 0.80 -20.16 24.25
CA TYR A 463 -0.24 -19.21 24.65
C TYR A 463 -0.37 -18.08 23.64
N TYR A 464 -1.61 -17.68 23.33
CA TYR A 464 -1.85 -16.40 22.66
C TYR A 464 -2.03 -15.27 23.68
N GLU A 465 -1.62 -14.06 23.28
CA GLU A 465 -1.71 -12.84 24.09
C GLU A 465 -2.90 -12.01 23.59
N ARG A 466 -3.83 -11.64 24.48
CA ARG A 466 -4.85 -10.63 24.16
C ARG A 466 -4.27 -9.26 24.50
N THR A 467 -4.06 -8.42 23.48
CA THR A 467 -3.53 -7.07 23.67
C THR A 467 -4.61 -6.12 24.17
N GLY A 468 -4.81 -6.12 25.49
CA GLY A 468 -5.63 -5.16 26.21
C GLY A 468 -5.41 -5.31 27.71
N ASP A 469 -4.58 -4.46 28.29
CA ASP A 469 -4.63 -4.24 29.74
C ASP A 469 -6.05 -3.79 30.08
N ALA A 470 -6.63 -4.38 31.13
CA ALA A 470 -7.85 -3.85 31.69
C ALA A 470 -7.51 -2.44 32.20
N ASP A 471 -8.12 -1.41 31.60
CA ASP A 471 -8.01 -0.06 32.14
C ASP A 471 -8.58 -0.08 33.56
N GLU A 472 -7.70 -0.01 34.57
CA GLU A 472 -8.03 -0.16 35.99
C GLU A 472 -9.14 0.80 36.45
N LYS A 473 -9.34 1.91 35.72
CA LYS A 473 -10.34 2.93 36.03
C LYS A 473 -11.70 2.72 35.36
N THR A 474 -11.78 1.99 34.24
CA THR A 474 -13.04 1.86 33.47
C THR A 474 -13.53 0.42 33.33
N GLY A 475 -12.70 -0.58 33.62
CA GLY A 475 -13.03 -2.00 33.50
C GLY A 475 -13.32 -2.45 32.07
N LYS A 476 -13.19 -1.56 31.07
CA LYS A 476 -13.32 -1.91 29.64
C LYS A 476 -11.97 -2.44 29.16
N LYS A 477 -11.97 -3.69 28.68
CA LYS A 477 -10.84 -4.24 27.93
C LYS A 477 -10.64 -3.39 26.68
N ASN A 478 -9.56 -2.63 26.61
CA ASN A 478 -9.21 -1.90 25.40
C ASN A 478 -8.47 -2.85 24.46
N ASN A 479 -9.21 -3.73 23.77
CA ASN A 479 -8.62 -4.72 22.88
C ASN A 479 -8.21 -4.12 21.53
N ARG A 480 -7.53 -2.97 21.55
CA ARG A 480 -7.29 -2.15 20.34
C ARG A 480 -6.50 -2.92 19.27
N TRP A 481 -5.64 -3.83 19.68
CA TRP A 481 -4.74 -4.60 18.82
C TRP A 481 -5.15 -6.06 18.63
N GLY A 482 -6.27 -6.51 19.23
CA GLY A 482 -6.80 -7.87 19.05
C GLY A 482 -6.02 -8.95 19.80
N ALA A 483 -6.14 -10.20 19.35
CA ALA A 483 -5.33 -11.32 19.83
C ALA A 483 -4.08 -11.50 18.97
N VAL A 484 -2.94 -11.80 19.60
CA VAL A 484 -1.64 -12.00 18.95
C VAL A 484 -1.09 -13.39 19.30
N CYS A 485 -0.70 -14.14 18.28
CA CYS A 485 0.00 -15.42 18.42
C CYS A 485 1.42 -15.27 17.87
N LYS A 486 2.44 -15.47 18.71
CA LYS A 486 3.85 -15.44 18.29
C LYS A 486 4.25 -16.84 17.82
N LEU A 487 4.62 -16.99 16.55
CA LEU A 487 5.09 -18.28 16.04
C LEU A 487 6.46 -18.64 16.68
N PRO A 488 6.72 -19.94 16.92
CA PRO A 488 8.01 -20.40 17.43
C PRO A 488 9.15 -20.15 16.42
N GLU A 489 10.38 -20.45 16.84
CA GLU A 489 11.57 -20.14 16.04
C GLU A 489 11.58 -20.85 14.67
N GLY A 490 11.80 -20.05 13.63
CA GLY A 490 12.01 -20.51 12.25
C GLY A 490 11.37 -19.56 11.23
N PRO A 491 12.05 -19.28 10.09
CA PRO A 491 11.52 -18.37 9.08
C PRO A 491 10.30 -18.99 8.39
N LEU A 492 9.15 -18.32 8.52
CA LEU A 492 7.91 -18.70 7.84
C LEU A 492 8.11 -18.66 6.32
N ALA A 493 7.76 -19.76 5.64
CA ALA A 493 7.86 -19.85 4.19
C ALA A 493 6.69 -19.11 3.52
N TYR A 494 6.99 -18.40 2.45
CA TYR A 494 6.02 -17.63 1.64
C TYR A 494 5.75 -18.29 0.29
N LYS A 495 4.53 -18.12 -0.24
CA LYS A 495 4.09 -18.64 -1.54
C LYS A 495 4.63 -17.79 -2.68
N ASN A 496 4.87 -18.44 -3.83
CA ASN A 496 5.16 -17.71 -5.06
C ASN A 496 3.85 -17.39 -5.77
N ASN A 497 3.35 -16.17 -5.58
CA ASN A 497 2.10 -15.71 -6.18
C ASN A 497 2.29 -14.98 -7.51
N SER A 498 3.50 -15.01 -8.07
CA SER A 498 3.77 -14.36 -9.35
C SER A 498 3.35 -15.24 -10.53
N PRO A 499 2.48 -14.73 -11.44
CA PRO A 499 2.06 -15.46 -12.65
C PRO A 499 3.23 -15.86 -13.57
N ASP A 500 4.28 -15.02 -13.62
CA ASP A 500 5.43 -15.18 -14.51
C ASP A 500 6.69 -15.69 -13.79
N GLY A 501 6.60 -15.99 -12.49
CA GLY A 501 7.76 -16.32 -11.65
C GLY A 501 8.76 -15.16 -11.45
N LYS A 502 8.54 -14.00 -12.06
CA LYS A 502 9.29 -12.76 -11.79
C LYS A 502 8.84 -12.13 -10.49
N ALA A 503 9.71 -11.47 -9.73
CA ALA A 503 9.31 -10.88 -8.46
C ALA A 503 8.21 -9.83 -8.75
N PRO A 504 7.02 -9.93 -8.15
CA PRO A 504 6.01 -8.91 -8.32
C PRO A 504 6.55 -7.62 -7.70
N TYR A 505 6.58 -6.54 -8.49
CA TYR A 505 7.16 -5.25 -8.11
C TYR A 505 6.26 -4.49 -7.12
N GLY A 506 6.00 -5.07 -5.96
CA GLY A 506 5.20 -4.44 -4.89
C GLY A 506 3.69 -4.49 -5.07
N GLU A 507 3.16 -5.10 -6.13
CA GLU A 507 1.72 -5.08 -6.40
C GLU A 507 0.97 -6.27 -5.82
N ILE A 508 1.59 -7.45 -5.91
CA ILE A 508 0.97 -8.68 -5.47
C ILE A 508 1.26 -8.82 -3.97
N PRO A 509 0.22 -8.97 -3.12
CA PRO A 509 0.40 -9.19 -1.71
C PRO A 509 1.22 -10.49 -1.48
N PRO A 510 2.27 -10.48 -0.63
CA PRO A 510 2.88 -11.73 -0.19
C PRO A 510 1.85 -12.53 0.61
N GLU A 511 1.69 -13.81 0.27
CA GLU A 511 0.90 -14.75 1.06
C GLU A 511 1.82 -15.79 1.68
N SER A 512 1.59 -16.09 2.94
CA SER A 512 2.35 -17.11 3.65
C SER A 512 1.85 -18.52 3.33
N THR A 513 2.59 -19.52 3.78
CA THR A 513 2.16 -20.92 3.79
C THR A 513 1.21 -21.25 4.94
N LEU A 514 0.91 -20.28 5.80
CA LEU A 514 0.15 -20.48 7.03
C LEU A 514 -1.34 -20.74 6.74
N GLU A 515 -1.83 -21.83 7.28
CA GLU A 515 -3.25 -22.17 7.36
C GLU A 515 -3.68 -22.11 8.83
N VAL A 516 -4.69 -21.30 9.12
CA VAL A 516 -5.21 -21.10 10.48
C VAL A 516 -6.64 -21.64 10.55
N ALA A 517 -6.87 -22.54 11.50
CA ALA A 517 -8.20 -23.01 11.88
C ALA A 517 -8.45 -22.70 13.36
N VAL A 518 -9.61 -22.14 13.68
CA VAL A 518 -9.98 -21.76 15.04
C VAL A 518 -11.14 -22.63 15.50
N GLU A 519 -10.92 -23.35 16.59
CA GLU A 519 -11.96 -24.12 17.27
C GLU A 519 -12.59 -23.29 18.38
N THR A 520 -13.91 -23.17 18.32
CA THR A 520 -14.73 -22.48 19.32
C THR A 520 -15.21 -23.45 20.41
N GLN A 521 -15.66 -22.93 21.57
CA GLN A 521 -16.17 -23.78 22.66
C GLN A 521 -17.37 -24.68 22.26
N GLY A 522 -18.07 -24.34 21.16
CA GLY A 522 -19.14 -25.16 20.60
C GLY A 522 -18.66 -26.35 19.76
N GLY A 523 -17.34 -26.55 19.61
CA GLY A 523 -16.73 -27.59 18.76
C GLY A 523 -16.76 -27.27 17.26
N GLY A 524 -17.17 -26.06 16.88
CA GLY A 524 -17.09 -25.59 15.49
C GLY A 524 -15.65 -25.19 15.17
N ILE A 525 -15.12 -25.74 14.06
CA ILE A 525 -13.80 -25.39 13.51
C ILE A 525 -14.02 -24.48 12.31
N ASP A 526 -13.65 -23.22 12.46
CA ASP A 526 -13.74 -22.20 11.41
C ASP A 526 -12.36 -21.99 10.78
N THR A 527 -12.28 -21.96 9.45
CA THR A 527 -11.03 -21.64 8.73
C THR A 527 -10.92 -20.14 8.53
N TRP A 528 -9.79 -19.55 8.89
CA TRP A 528 -9.55 -18.12 8.74
C TRP A 528 -8.65 -17.85 7.53
N ASN A 529 -8.88 -16.73 6.85
CA ASN A 529 -8.12 -16.34 5.65
C ASN A 529 -7.07 -15.28 5.98
N GLU A 530 -5.87 -15.42 5.40
CA GLU A 530 -4.81 -14.42 5.51
C GLU A 530 -5.17 -13.19 4.66
N VAL A 531 -5.13 -12.02 5.27
CA VAL A 531 -5.24 -10.74 4.57
C VAL A 531 -4.06 -9.84 4.90
N ILE A 532 -3.74 -8.91 4.01
CA ILE A 532 -2.62 -7.98 4.27
C ILE A 532 -2.98 -6.94 5.33
N SER A 533 -4.24 -6.55 5.41
CA SER A 533 -4.74 -5.49 6.28
C SER A 533 -6.18 -5.75 6.68
N LEU A 534 -6.50 -5.45 7.94
CA LEU A 534 -7.85 -5.56 8.49
C LEU A 534 -8.71 -4.31 8.25
N VAL A 535 -8.15 -3.25 7.67
CA VAL A 535 -8.85 -1.95 7.47
C VAL A 535 -10.10 -2.09 6.59
N HIS A 536 -10.10 -3.06 5.68
CA HIS A 536 -11.23 -3.35 4.78
C HIS A 536 -12.02 -4.59 5.21
N SER A 537 -11.74 -5.15 6.39
CA SER A 537 -12.44 -6.32 6.92
C SER A 537 -13.59 -5.89 7.83
N ASP A 538 -14.75 -6.46 7.59
CA ASP A 538 -15.93 -6.22 8.41
C ASP A 538 -15.86 -7.00 9.75
N GLU A 539 -16.73 -6.68 10.69
CA GLU A 539 -16.76 -7.25 12.05
C GLU A 539 -16.95 -8.77 12.11
N ASN A 540 -17.51 -9.38 11.06
CA ASN A 540 -17.80 -10.81 10.99
C ASN A 540 -16.80 -11.60 10.12
N ASP A 541 -15.86 -10.91 9.47
CA ASP A 541 -14.91 -11.55 8.57
C ASP A 541 -13.83 -12.32 9.36
N ASP A 542 -13.70 -13.62 9.07
CA ASP A 542 -12.70 -14.53 9.63
C ASP A 542 -11.30 -14.27 9.02
N HIS A 543 -10.76 -13.08 9.28
CA HIS A 543 -9.48 -12.61 8.72
C HIS A 543 -8.39 -12.50 9.77
N PHE A 544 -7.18 -12.90 9.40
CA PHE A 544 -5.97 -12.69 10.20
C PHE A 544 -4.86 -12.06 9.37
N ILE A 545 -3.88 -11.45 10.03
CA ILE A 545 -2.68 -10.91 9.37
C ILE A 545 -1.43 -11.61 9.88
N VAL A 546 -0.41 -11.67 9.02
CA VAL A 546 0.95 -12.10 9.40
C VAL A 546 1.89 -10.91 9.31
N GLU A 547 2.63 -10.64 10.39
CA GLU A 547 3.73 -9.68 10.39
C GLU A 547 5.04 -10.43 10.67
N THR A 548 6.04 -10.21 9.82
CA THR A 548 7.36 -10.83 9.95
C THR A 548 8.40 -9.74 10.19
N ASP A 549 9.21 -9.92 11.23
CA ASP A 549 10.24 -8.97 11.63
C ASP A 549 11.55 -9.14 10.83
N GLU A 550 12.54 -8.33 11.16
CA GLU A 550 13.89 -8.38 10.58
C GLU A 550 14.69 -9.64 10.94
N GLU A 551 14.34 -10.34 12.03
CA GLU A 551 14.98 -11.59 12.45
C GLU A 551 14.34 -12.82 11.80
N GLY A 552 13.24 -12.63 11.05
CA GLY A 552 12.48 -13.70 10.42
C GLY A 552 11.48 -14.37 11.36
N LYS A 553 11.18 -13.77 12.52
CA LYS A 553 10.11 -14.23 13.41
C LYS A 553 8.79 -13.65 12.93
N SER A 554 7.78 -14.50 12.89
CA SER A 554 6.45 -14.16 12.43
C SER A 554 5.46 -14.13 13.59
N LEU A 555 4.58 -13.14 13.58
CA LEU A 555 3.44 -13.02 14.48
C LEU A 555 2.15 -13.02 13.68
N ILE A 556 1.13 -13.67 14.24
CA ILE A 556 -0.23 -13.67 13.73
C ILE A 556 -1.04 -12.69 14.56
N ARG A 557 -1.80 -11.81 13.91
CA ARG A 557 -2.71 -10.89 14.59
C ARG A 557 -4.13 -11.03 14.05
N PHE A 558 -5.08 -11.19 14.96
CA PHE A 558 -6.51 -11.30 14.69
C PHE A 558 -7.21 -9.94 14.73
N GLY A 559 -8.47 -9.92 14.29
CA GLY A 559 -9.35 -8.75 14.39
C GLY A 559 -9.63 -8.32 15.83
N ASN A 560 -10.11 -7.09 15.96
CA ASN A 560 -10.48 -6.48 17.25
C ASN A 560 -11.99 -6.31 17.43
N GLY A 561 -12.80 -6.93 16.57
CA GLY A 561 -14.26 -6.85 16.58
C GLY A 561 -14.83 -5.63 15.85
N ALA A 562 -14.01 -4.64 15.50
CA ALA A 562 -14.38 -3.53 14.61
C ALA A 562 -13.75 -3.68 13.22
N ASN A 563 -12.48 -4.06 13.17
CA ASN A 563 -11.74 -4.36 11.95
C ASN A 563 -11.40 -5.85 11.95
N GLY A 564 -12.23 -6.66 11.30
CA GLY A 564 -12.18 -8.12 11.38
C GLY A 564 -12.75 -8.69 12.69
N LYS A 565 -13.15 -9.95 12.64
CA LYS A 565 -13.72 -10.68 13.77
C LYS A 565 -12.72 -10.84 14.92
N GLU A 566 -13.19 -10.61 16.14
CA GLU A 566 -12.40 -10.85 17.35
C GLU A 566 -12.30 -12.35 17.63
N LEU A 567 -11.13 -12.81 18.10
CA LEU A 567 -10.94 -14.19 18.52
C LEU A 567 -11.88 -14.54 19.70
N PRO A 568 -12.73 -15.58 19.61
CA PRO A 568 -13.64 -15.97 20.69
C PRO A 568 -12.92 -16.39 21.98
N ASP A 569 -13.59 -16.23 23.13
CA ASP A 569 -13.03 -16.60 24.44
C ASP A 569 -12.80 -18.12 24.55
N LYS A 570 -11.63 -18.51 25.11
CA LYS A 570 -11.13 -19.89 25.18
C LYS A 570 -11.07 -20.63 23.85
N ALA A 571 -10.93 -19.92 22.73
CA ALA A 571 -10.70 -20.56 21.44
C ALA A 571 -9.35 -21.29 21.40
N VAL A 572 -9.26 -22.35 20.60
CA VAL A 572 -8.02 -23.07 20.30
C VAL A 572 -7.67 -22.79 18.84
N VAL A 573 -6.45 -22.30 18.58
CA VAL A 573 -6.01 -21.92 17.24
C VAL A 573 -5.02 -22.96 16.73
N TYR A 574 -5.36 -23.65 15.66
CA TYR A 574 -4.49 -24.59 14.95
C TYR A 574 -3.80 -23.87 13.79
N CYS A 575 -2.47 -23.83 13.83
CA CYS A 575 -1.64 -23.22 12.81
C CYS A 575 -0.80 -24.29 12.13
N SER A 576 -0.87 -24.38 10.81
CA SER A 576 -0.08 -25.30 9.98
C SER A 576 0.65 -24.49 8.93
N TYR A 577 1.96 -24.65 8.85
CA TYR A 577 2.79 -23.85 7.94
C TYR A 577 4.07 -24.59 7.57
N GLN A 578 4.88 -23.97 6.73
CA GLN A 578 6.21 -24.48 6.38
C GLN A 578 7.28 -23.51 6.87
N ILE A 579 8.38 -24.05 7.38
CA ILE A 579 9.57 -23.31 7.76
C ILE A 579 10.64 -23.53 6.69
N GLY A 580 11.22 -22.45 6.17
CA GLY A 580 12.31 -22.56 5.21
C GLY A 580 12.66 -21.25 4.55
N GLN A 581 13.94 -21.05 4.25
CA GLN A 581 14.39 -19.92 3.46
C GLN A 581 14.30 -20.25 1.98
N GLY A 582 13.86 -19.29 1.17
CA GLY A 582 13.67 -19.50 -0.26
C GLY A 582 14.93 -19.99 -0.98
N LEU A 583 16.10 -19.42 -0.67
CA LEU A 583 17.35 -19.75 -1.36
C LEU A 583 17.88 -21.15 -1.07
N ASP A 584 17.65 -21.67 0.13
CA ASP A 584 18.14 -23.00 0.54
C ASP A 584 17.46 -24.13 -0.27
N GLY A 585 16.26 -23.85 -0.79
CA GLY A 585 15.54 -24.75 -1.68
C GLY A 585 16.06 -24.79 -3.11
N ASN A 586 17.06 -23.97 -3.49
CA ASN A 586 17.60 -23.96 -4.85
C ASN A 586 18.63 -25.09 -5.04
N ILE A 587 18.21 -26.12 -5.77
CA ILE A 587 18.97 -27.35 -6.03
C ILE A 587 18.99 -27.67 -7.53
N GLY A 588 20.02 -28.38 -7.99
CA GLY A 588 20.10 -28.82 -9.39
C GLY A 588 19.09 -29.90 -9.75
N ALA A 589 18.92 -30.13 -11.04
CA ALA A 589 18.15 -31.24 -11.59
C ALA A 589 18.68 -32.60 -11.11
N ASP A 590 17.79 -33.59 -11.00
CA ASP A 590 18.07 -34.97 -10.56
C ASP A 590 18.72 -35.08 -9.17
N LYS A 591 18.47 -34.12 -8.25
CA LYS A 591 19.01 -34.11 -6.87
C LYS A 591 18.01 -34.54 -5.80
N VAL A 592 16.71 -34.37 -6.02
CA VAL A 592 15.66 -34.84 -5.11
C VAL A 592 15.43 -36.33 -5.35
N ILE A 593 16.13 -37.18 -4.63
CA ILE A 593 16.10 -38.65 -4.81
C ILE A 593 15.51 -39.40 -3.62
N ASN A 594 15.45 -38.75 -2.45
CA ASN A 594 15.05 -39.37 -1.21
C ASN A 594 13.60 -39.03 -0.88
N PHE A 595 12.88 -39.99 -0.31
CA PHE A 595 11.46 -39.87 0.05
C PHE A 595 11.11 -40.83 1.18
N ASP A 596 10.00 -40.56 1.84
CA ASP A 596 9.50 -41.39 2.96
C ASP A 596 8.89 -42.72 2.46
N ARG A 597 9.76 -43.70 2.22
CA ARG A 597 9.40 -45.05 1.74
C ARG A 597 8.48 -45.81 2.69
N ALA A 598 8.56 -45.56 4.00
CA ALA A 598 7.73 -46.26 4.97
C ALA A 598 6.26 -45.85 4.85
N THR A 599 6.02 -44.56 4.59
CA THR A 599 4.67 -44.01 4.41
C THR A 599 4.12 -44.24 2.99
N PHE A 600 5.01 -44.30 1.98
CA PHE A 600 4.66 -44.44 0.56
C PHE A 600 5.38 -45.61 -0.13
N PRO A 601 5.02 -46.88 0.20
CA PRO A 601 5.65 -48.06 -0.40
C PRO A 601 5.31 -48.25 -1.89
N GLU A 602 4.27 -47.58 -2.40
CA GLU A 602 3.85 -47.66 -3.81
C GLU A 602 4.81 -46.94 -4.76
N ILE A 603 5.64 -46.03 -4.22
CA ILE A 603 6.62 -45.24 -4.98
C ILE A 603 7.97 -45.99 -5.01
N VAL A 604 8.50 -46.20 -6.22
CA VAL A 604 9.79 -46.86 -6.46
C VAL A 604 10.93 -45.86 -6.54
N GLU A 605 10.73 -44.75 -7.26
CA GLU A 605 11.78 -43.77 -7.56
C GLU A 605 11.16 -42.37 -7.72
N CYS A 606 11.90 -41.34 -7.30
CA CYS A 606 11.56 -39.95 -7.54
C CYS A 606 12.77 -39.17 -8.04
N TRP A 607 12.54 -38.16 -8.87
CA TRP A 607 13.55 -37.18 -9.27
C TRP A 607 12.91 -35.86 -9.69
N ASN A 608 13.65 -34.75 -9.54
CA ASN A 608 13.25 -33.45 -10.09
C ASN A 608 13.82 -33.28 -11.51
N PRO A 609 12.99 -33.20 -12.57
CA PRO A 609 13.48 -33.07 -13.93
C PRO A 609 14.14 -31.73 -14.25
N PHE A 610 13.81 -30.66 -13.52
CA PHE A 610 14.32 -29.30 -13.77
C PHE A 610 15.15 -28.79 -12.59
N ASP A 611 16.06 -27.86 -12.88
CA ASP A 611 16.77 -27.09 -11.86
C ASP A 611 15.77 -26.23 -11.07
N VAL A 612 15.97 -26.16 -9.77
CA VAL A 612 15.18 -25.35 -8.86
C VAL A 612 15.92 -24.04 -8.63
N ILE A 613 15.40 -22.96 -9.23
CA ILE A 613 16.02 -21.62 -9.23
C ILE A 613 15.07 -20.52 -8.78
N ASN A 614 13.84 -20.88 -8.45
CA ASN A 614 12.77 -19.92 -8.21
C ASN A 614 12.69 -19.47 -6.74
N GLY A 615 13.42 -20.09 -5.82
CA GLY A 615 13.47 -19.68 -4.43
C GLY A 615 14.20 -18.36 -4.24
N ARG A 616 13.65 -17.44 -3.44
CA ARG A 616 14.22 -16.10 -3.20
C ARG A 616 14.16 -15.67 -1.74
N SER A 617 15.13 -14.85 -1.36
CA SER A 617 15.16 -14.15 -0.08
C SER A 617 14.17 -12.97 -0.01
N PRO A 618 13.81 -12.53 1.21
CA PRO A 618 13.09 -11.30 1.44
C PRO A 618 13.77 -10.08 0.80
N GLU A 619 12.98 -9.11 0.35
CA GLU A 619 13.52 -7.89 -0.25
C GLU A 619 14.33 -7.09 0.78
N PRO A 620 15.57 -6.66 0.46
CA PRO A 620 16.41 -5.93 1.40
C PRO A 620 15.88 -4.50 1.63
N VAL A 621 16.01 -3.99 2.86
CA VAL A 621 15.46 -2.68 3.28
C VAL A 621 15.88 -1.54 2.37
N VAL A 622 17.17 -1.49 1.97
CA VAL A 622 17.71 -0.42 1.12
C VAL A 622 17.06 -0.41 -0.27
N GLU A 623 16.76 -1.57 -0.84
CA GLU A 623 16.05 -1.64 -2.12
C GLU A 623 14.59 -1.20 -1.97
N VAL A 624 13.92 -1.63 -0.91
CA VAL A 624 12.53 -1.26 -0.63
C VAL A 624 12.38 0.26 -0.54
N VAL A 625 13.22 0.93 0.24
CA VAL A 625 13.16 2.40 0.44
C VAL A 625 13.33 3.15 -0.88
N ARG A 626 14.18 2.64 -1.79
CA ARG A 626 14.36 3.21 -3.12
C ARG A 626 13.20 2.91 -4.07
N ARG A 627 12.68 1.68 -4.04
CA ARG A 627 11.65 1.21 -4.98
C ARG A 627 10.28 1.76 -4.69
N ILE A 628 9.89 1.97 -3.44
CA ILE A 628 8.54 2.46 -3.10
C ILE A 628 8.20 3.77 -3.85
N PRO A 629 9.04 4.83 -3.82
CA PRO A 629 8.76 6.05 -4.57
C PRO A 629 8.78 5.86 -6.08
N GLU A 630 9.67 5.01 -6.61
CA GLU A 630 9.77 4.70 -8.03
C GLU A 630 8.51 3.97 -8.53
N ALA A 631 8.04 2.95 -7.78
CA ALA A 631 6.85 2.17 -8.10
C ALA A 631 5.59 3.03 -8.11
N TYR A 632 5.41 3.88 -7.10
CA TYR A 632 4.28 4.81 -7.01
C TYR A 632 4.22 5.78 -8.21
N ARG A 633 5.37 6.25 -8.69
CA ARG A 633 5.46 7.14 -9.86
C ARG A 633 5.31 6.41 -11.18
N PHE A 634 5.86 5.21 -11.30
CA PHE A 634 5.90 4.44 -12.53
C PHE A 634 4.55 3.80 -12.85
N ARG A 635 3.87 3.23 -11.84
CA ARG A 635 2.64 2.47 -12.04
C ARG A 635 1.47 3.03 -11.25
N GLN A 636 0.75 3.98 -11.84
CA GLN A 636 -0.46 4.53 -11.26
C GLN A 636 -1.64 3.57 -11.43
N LEU A 637 -2.23 3.06 -10.34
CA LEU A 637 -3.37 2.14 -10.37
C LEU A 637 -4.72 2.81 -10.72
N ARG A 638 -4.71 4.07 -11.15
CA ARG A 638 -5.89 4.88 -11.47
C ARG A 638 -5.72 5.52 -12.84
N ALA A 639 -6.77 5.47 -13.64
CA ALA A 639 -6.78 6.12 -14.96
C ALA A 639 -7.38 7.53 -14.85
N VAL A 640 -6.53 8.55 -14.93
CA VAL A 640 -6.95 9.96 -14.85
C VAL A 640 -6.70 10.67 -16.18
N THR A 641 -5.52 10.50 -16.75
CA THR A 641 -5.17 11.05 -18.07
C THR A 641 -5.56 10.10 -19.19
N LEU A 642 -5.73 10.62 -20.42
CA LEU A 642 -5.99 9.79 -21.59
C LEU A 642 -4.87 8.76 -21.82
N LYS A 643 -3.63 9.11 -21.50
CA LYS A 643 -2.49 8.20 -21.59
C LYS A 643 -2.65 7.04 -20.60
N ASP A 644 -3.10 7.31 -19.37
CA ASP A 644 -3.32 6.27 -18.37
C ASP A 644 -4.35 5.24 -18.85
N TYR A 645 -5.44 5.68 -19.50
CA TYR A 645 -6.43 4.76 -20.10
C TYR A 645 -5.83 3.88 -21.19
N VAL A 646 -4.93 4.43 -22.03
CA VAL A 646 -4.22 3.66 -23.06
C VAL A 646 -3.27 2.65 -22.42
N ASP A 647 -2.45 3.10 -21.47
CA ASP A 647 -1.47 2.26 -20.79
C ASP A 647 -2.16 1.13 -20.03
N ARG A 648 -3.28 1.40 -19.33
CA ARG A 648 -4.12 0.39 -18.68
C ARG A 648 -4.72 -0.61 -19.68
N ALA A 649 -5.28 -0.12 -20.80
CA ALA A 649 -5.85 -1.02 -21.79
C ALA A 649 -4.80 -1.99 -22.38
N LYS A 650 -3.56 -1.53 -22.55
CA LYS A 650 -2.42 -2.35 -23.02
C LYS A 650 -1.89 -3.34 -22.00
N GLU A 651 -2.25 -3.25 -20.71
CA GLU A 651 -1.89 -4.27 -19.71
C GLU A 651 -2.58 -5.61 -19.98
N LEU A 652 -3.71 -5.60 -20.69
CA LEU A 652 -4.42 -6.83 -21.06
C LEU A 652 -3.70 -7.52 -22.23
N PRO A 653 -3.25 -8.78 -22.08
CA PRO A 653 -2.46 -9.48 -23.12
C PRO A 653 -3.17 -9.61 -24.48
N LYS A 654 -4.50 -9.52 -24.48
CA LYS A 654 -5.34 -9.60 -25.69
C LYS A 654 -5.40 -8.26 -26.45
N VAL A 655 -4.80 -7.19 -25.95
CA VAL A 655 -4.77 -5.87 -26.58
C VAL A 655 -3.36 -5.61 -27.09
N SER A 656 -3.22 -5.43 -28.41
CA SER A 656 -1.95 -5.04 -29.02
C SER A 656 -1.70 -3.55 -28.82
N ASN A 657 -2.68 -2.73 -29.22
CA ASN A 657 -2.60 -1.28 -29.13
C ASN A 657 -3.95 -0.67 -28.71
N ALA A 658 -3.88 0.55 -28.17
CA ALA A 658 -5.07 1.31 -27.78
C ALA A 658 -4.84 2.81 -28.01
N SER A 659 -5.93 3.55 -28.22
CA SER A 659 -5.94 5.00 -28.35
C SER A 659 -7.16 5.58 -27.64
N ALA A 660 -6.95 6.61 -26.83
CA ALA A 660 -8.01 7.25 -26.05
C ALA A 660 -8.17 8.73 -26.44
N ARG A 661 -9.42 9.19 -26.48
CA ARG A 661 -9.74 10.61 -26.64
C ARG A 661 -11.02 10.97 -25.91
N TYR A 662 -11.15 12.24 -25.55
CA TYR A 662 -12.41 12.74 -25.04
C TYR A 662 -13.44 12.91 -26.17
N LEU A 663 -14.70 12.68 -25.81
CA LEU A 663 -15.86 12.98 -26.63
C LEU A 663 -16.90 13.69 -25.75
N TRP A 664 -17.53 14.71 -26.32
CA TRP A 664 -18.71 15.32 -25.73
C TRP A 664 -19.96 14.62 -26.29
N THR A 665 -20.76 14.00 -25.41
CA THR A 665 -22.01 13.29 -25.81
C THR A 665 -23.24 14.18 -25.74
N GLY A 666 -23.08 15.46 -25.37
CA GLY A 666 -24.16 16.43 -25.19
C GLY A 666 -24.40 16.77 -23.72
N SER A 667 -24.35 15.76 -22.84
CA SER A 667 -24.69 15.90 -21.41
C SER A 667 -23.47 15.80 -20.47
N TRP A 668 -22.45 15.03 -20.84
CA TRP A 668 -21.20 14.91 -20.07
C TRP A 668 -20.03 14.52 -20.99
N ARG A 669 -18.83 14.52 -20.40
CA ARG A 669 -17.61 14.08 -21.06
C ARG A 669 -17.49 12.56 -20.95
N THR A 670 -17.23 11.89 -22.07
CA THR A 670 -17.01 10.44 -22.15
C THR A 670 -15.61 10.19 -22.70
N VAL A 671 -14.89 9.23 -22.13
CA VAL A 671 -13.61 8.75 -22.66
C VAL A 671 -13.90 7.68 -23.69
N ARG A 672 -13.58 7.98 -24.95
CA ARG A 672 -13.68 7.01 -26.05
C ARG A 672 -12.34 6.32 -26.23
N ILE A 673 -12.35 5.00 -26.15
CA ILE A 673 -11.16 4.16 -26.26
C ILE A 673 -11.32 3.26 -27.49
N THR A 674 -10.36 3.35 -28.39
CA THR A 674 -10.27 2.53 -29.60
C THR A 674 -9.23 1.45 -29.36
N ILE A 675 -9.57 0.19 -29.60
CA ILE A 675 -8.76 -0.96 -29.19
C ILE A 675 -8.44 -1.82 -30.39
N ASP A 676 -7.16 -2.10 -30.58
CA ASP A 676 -6.66 -3.05 -31.57
C ASP A 676 -6.33 -4.39 -30.88
N PRO A 677 -7.09 -5.47 -31.16
CA PRO A 677 -6.89 -6.76 -30.51
C PRO A 677 -5.62 -7.46 -31.02
N ALA A 678 -4.98 -8.24 -30.15
CA ALA A 678 -3.79 -9.01 -30.53
C ALA A 678 -4.17 -10.19 -31.44
N GLY A 679 -3.52 -10.29 -32.60
CA GLY A 679 -3.68 -11.41 -33.54
C GLY A 679 -5.01 -11.44 -34.32
N THR A 680 -5.90 -10.47 -34.14
CA THR A 680 -7.15 -10.34 -34.89
C THR A 680 -7.53 -8.87 -35.08
N THR A 681 -8.14 -8.54 -36.22
CA THR A 681 -8.61 -7.18 -36.51
C THR A 681 -10.03 -6.92 -35.99
N VAL A 682 -10.72 -7.96 -35.52
CA VAL A 682 -12.11 -7.89 -35.05
C VAL A 682 -12.14 -7.83 -33.54
N LEU A 683 -12.74 -6.76 -33.00
CA LEU A 683 -13.02 -6.65 -31.58
C LEU A 683 -14.29 -7.46 -31.26
N ASP A 684 -14.10 -8.63 -30.65
CA ASP A 684 -15.19 -9.46 -30.17
C ASP A 684 -15.92 -8.82 -28.97
N ASP A 685 -17.21 -9.11 -28.83
CA ASP A 685 -18.05 -8.55 -27.76
C ASP A 685 -17.65 -9.06 -26.37
N GLU A 686 -17.14 -10.30 -26.28
CA GLU A 686 -16.62 -10.85 -25.02
C GLU A 686 -15.38 -10.08 -24.57
N LEU A 687 -14.41 -9.90 -25.46
CA LEU A 687 -13.20 -9.10 -25.20
C LEU A 687 -13.54 -7.65 -24.86
N ARG A 688 -14.50 -7.05 -25.57
CA ARG A 688 -14.97 -5.70 -25.28
C ARG A 688 -15.51 -5.56 -23.86
N LYS A 689 -16.32 -6.53 -23.39
CA LYS A 689 -16.87 -6.54 -22.03
C LYS A 689 -15.76 -6.73 -20.98
N GLU A 690 -14.81 -7.62 -21.23
CA GLU A 690 -13.65 -7.84 -20.38
C GLU A 690 -12.88 -6.53 -20.15
N ILE A 691 -12.56 -5.82 -21.23
CA ILE A 691 -11.85 -4.54 -21.15
C ILE A 691 -12.71 -3.47 -20.46
N GLN A 692 -14.02 -3.45 -20.72
CA GLN A 692 -14.94 -2.51 -20.08
C GLN A 692 -14.99 -2.71 -18.55
N VAL A 693 -15.07 -3.95 -18.08
CA VAL A 693 -15.06 -4.27 -16.65
C VAL A 693 -13.73 -3.83 -16.02
N TYR A 694 -12.62 -4.17 -16.68
CA TYR A 694 -11.29 -3.82 -16.21
C TYR A 694 -11.08 -2.29 -16.10
N LEU A 695 -11.42 -1.52 -17.13
CA LEU A 695 -11.26 -0.07 -17.13
C LEU A 695 -12.27 0.65 -16.21
N ASN A 696 -13.47 0.10 -16.04
CA ASN A 696 -14.46 0.65 -15.11
C ASN A 696 -14.01 0.58 -13.65
N ALA A 697 -13.16 -0.37 -13.28
CA ALA A 697 -12.63 -0.47 -11.93
C ALA A 697 -11.63 0.67 -11.59
N VAL A 698 -11.00 1.27 -12.61
CA VAL A 698 -9.91 2.25 -12.44
C VAL A 698 -10.24 3.66 -12.92
N ARG A 699 -11.39 3.85 -13.60
CA ARG A 699 -11.81 5.14 -14.14
C ARG A 699 -12.12 6.16 -13.04
N LEU A 700 -12.07 7.44 -13.40
CA LEU A 700 -12.57 8.50 -12.54
C LEU A 700 -14.09 8.40 -12.36
N ILE A 701 -14.56 8.53 -11.11
CA ILE A 701 -16.00 8.59 -10.81
C ILE A 701 -16.61 9.79 -11.57
N GLY A 702 -17.68 9.52 -12.31
CA GLY A 702 -18.40 10.52 -13.11
C GLY A 702 -18.00 10.59 -14.59
N GLU A 703 -16.97 9.86 -15.04
CA GLU A 703 -16.62 9.75 -16.46
C GLU A 703 -17.15 8.47 -17.09
N ASP A 704 -17.88 8.55 -18.20
CA ASP A 704 -18.30 7.33 -18.92
C ASP A 704 -17.22 6.82 -19.88
N LEU A 705 -17.23 5.51 -20.13
CA LEU A 705 -16.34 4.83 -21.06
C LEU A 705 -17.10 4.36 -22.30
N GLU A 706 -16.55 4.64 -23.48
CA GLU A 706 -17.04 4.10 -24.76
C GLU A 706 -15.92 3.36 -25.49
N ILE A 707 -16.03 2.03 -25.59
CA ILE A 707 -15.05 1.19 -26.31
C ILE A 707 -15.50 0.97 -27.76
N ARG A 708 -14.58 1.14 -28.72
CA ARG A 708 -14.82 0.97 -30.17
C ARG A 708 -13.71 0.16 -30.86
N PRO A 709 -14.03 -0.57 -31.95
CA PRO A 709 -13.03 -1.19 -32.82
C PRO A 709 -12.21 -0.14 -33.61
N PRO A 710 -11.02 -0.51 -34.11
CA PRO A 710 -10.20 0.38 -34.91
C PRO A 710 -10.84 0.64 -36.27
N ARG A 711 -10.59 1.83 -36.83
CA ARG A 711 -10.98 2.13 -38.21
C ARG A 711 -9.79 1.90 -39.13
N PHE A 712 -9.82 0.82 -39.89
CA PHE A 712 -8.79 0.57 -40.90
C PHE A 712 -8.98 1.54 -42.08
N VAL A 713 -7.90 2.17 -42.49
CA VAL A 713 -7.82 3.09 -43.64
C VAL A 713 -7.07 2.36 -44.75
N PRO A 714 -7.79 1.77 -45.72
CA PRO A 714 -7.16 1.14 -46.86
C PRO A 714 -6.48 2.20 -47.74
N LEU A 715 -5.25 1.93 -48.17
CA LEU A 715 -4.49 2.81 -49.04
C LEU A 715 -4.36 2.25 -50.45
N GLU A 716 -4.35 3.16 -51.41
CA GLU A 716 -4.00 2.93 -52.81
C GLU A 716 -2.61 3.52 -53.04
N ILE A 717 -1.64 2.65 -53.35
CA ILE A 717 -0.23 3.04 -53.49
C ILE A 717 0.24 2.65 -54.89
N HIS A 718 0.80 3.63 -55.63
CA HIS A 718 1.42 3.41 -56.92
C HIS A 718 2.90 3.78 -56.85
N VAL A 719 3.77 2.82 -57.12
CA VAL A 719 5.22 3.01 -57.09
C VAL A 719 5.80 2.81 -58.50
N LEU A 720 6.49 3.83 -59.00
CA LEU A 720 7.23 3.78 -60.25
C LEU A 720 8.73 3.71 -59.94
N LEU A 721 9.40 2.61 -60.32
CA LEU A 721 10.81 2.37 -60.02
C LEU A 721 11.59 1.81 -61.21
N CYS A 722 12.91 2.03 -61.21
CA CYS A 722 13.86 1.46 -62.15
C CYS A 722 14.68 0.35 -61.49
N ILE A 723 14.83 -0.78 -62.19
CA ILE A 723 15.69 -1.90 -61.76
C ILE A 723 16.96 -1.98 -62.60
N ARG A 724 17.99 -2.59 -62.01
CA ARG A 724 19.27 -2.86 -62.68
C ARG A 724 19.10 -3.84 -63.85
N PRO A 725 19.90 -3.72 -64.91
CA PRO A 725 19.78 -4.55 -66.11
C PRO A 725 20.08 -6.04 -65.89
N ASP A 726 20.66 -6.42 -64.75
CA ASP A 726 21.01 -7.81 -64.44
C ASP A 726 19.81 -8.65 -63.95
N TYR A 727 18.72 -8.01 -63.53
CA TYR A 727 17.55 -8.64 -62.90
C TYR A 727 16.35 -8.70 -63.84
N TRP A 728 15.58 -9.78 -63.74
CA TRP A 728 14.32 -9.94 -64.47
C TRP A 728 13.19 -9.13 -63.80
N PRO A 729 12.38 -8.37 -64.55
CA PRO A 729 11.28 -7.60 -63.99
C PRO A 729 10.25 -8.43 -63.21
N GLU A 730 9.96 -9.66 -63.65
CA GLU A 730 8.98 -10.55 -63.00
C GLU A 730 9.48 -11.06 -61.64
N ASP A 731 10.73 -11.52 -61.57
CA ASP A 731 11.36 -11.95 -60.30
C ASP A 731 11.40 -10.81 -59.29
N MET A 732 11.77 -9.60 -59.75
CA MET A 732 11.80 -8.40 -58.90
C MET A 732 10.40 -8.02 -58.40
N LYS A 733 9.36 -8.17 -59.22
CA LYS A 733 8.00 -7.89 -58.81
C LYS A 733 7.55 -8.83 -57.68
N SER A 734 7.87 -10.12 -57.78
CA SER A 734 7.59 -11.08 -56.69
C SER A 734 8.31 -10.71 -55.39
N ILE A 735 9.56 -10.24 -55.45
CA ILE A 735 10.31 -9.83 -54.26
C ILE A 735 9.70 -8.57 -53.65
N LEU A 736 9.34 -7.57 -54.48
CA LEU A 736 8.68 -6.34 -54.03
C LEU A 736 7.32 -6.62 -53.39
N ASP A 737 6.51 -7.47 -54.02
CA ASP A 737 5.20 -7.86 -53.49
C ASP A 737 5.33 -8.58 -52.14
N GLN A 738 6.36 -9.42 -51.95
CA GLN A 738 6.64 -10.07 -50.68
C GLN A 738 7.11 -9.07 -49.61
N GLU A 739 8.05 -8.18 -49.93
CA GLU A 739 8.57 -7.16 -49.00
C GLU A 739 7.51 -6.16 -48.54
N PHE A 740 6.55 -5.83 -49.41
CA PHE A 740 5.42 -4.92 -49.10
C PHE A 740 4.10 -5.69 -48.84
N SER A 741 4.16 -6.96 -48.46
CA SER A 741 2.98 -7.74 -48.05
C SER A 741 2.55 -7.45 -46.60
N ASP A 742 1.43 -8.08 -46.18
CA ASP A 742 0.96 -8.11 -44.79
C ASP A 742 1.54 -9.29 -43.97
N GLY A 743 2.44 -10.10 -44.56
CA GLY A 743 2.97 -11.32 -43.99
C GLY A 743 4.45 -11.27 -43.58
N PHE A 744 5.08 -12.43 -43.60
CA PHE A 744 6.52 -12.58 -43.33
C PHE A 744 7.28 -12.79 -44.63
N THR A 745 8.45 -12.15 -44.71
CA THR A 745 9.45 -12.42 -45.75
C THR A 745 10.05 -13.83 -45.58
N PRO A 746 10.66 -14.41 -46.63
CA PRO A 746 11.31 -15.73 -46.54
C PRO A 746 12.37 -15.83 -45.43
N ASP A 747 13.00 -14.70 -45.09
CA ASP A 747 14.00 -14.59 -44.02
C ASP A 747 13.40 -14.55 -42.60
N GLY A 748 12.06 -14.63 -42.49
CA GLY A 748 11.34 -14.56 -41.22
C GLY A 748 11.17 -13.14 -40.66
N ARG A 749 11.52 -12.10 -41.43
CA ARG A 749 11.26 -10.70 -41.04
C ARG A 749 9.82 -10.30 -41.40
N MET A 750 9.21 -9.44 -40.59
CA MET A 750 7.91 -8.84 -40.93
C MET A 750 8.03 -7.96 -42.17
N ALA A 751 7.10 -8.13 -43.11
CA ALA A 751 6.97 -7.29 -44.30
C ALA A 751 6.52 -5.86 -43.92
N PHE A 752 6.69 -4.90 -44.82
CA PHE A 752 6.51 -3.48 -44.53
C PHE A 752 5.08 -3.11 -44.09
N PHE A 753 4.05 -3.78 -44.63
CA PHE A 753 2.65 -3.56 -44.26
C PHE A 753 2.10 -4.61 -43.29
N HIS A 754 2.98 -5.33 -42.58
CA HIS A 754 2.56 -6.24 -41.52
C HIS A 754 1.74 -5.48 -40.45
N PRO A 755 0.56 -5.98 -40.03
CA PRO A 755 -0.34 -5.27 -39.11
C PRO A 755 0.34 -4.81 -37.80
N ASP A 756 1.24 -5.62 -37.25
CA ASP A 756 1.92 -5.31 -35.99
C ASP A 756 2.90 -4.12 -36.06
N LEU A 757 3.31 -3.69 -37.26
CA LEU A 757 4.21 -2.53 -37.44
C LEU A 757 3.48 -1.20 -37.47
N TRP A 758 2.15 -1.21 -37.66
CA TRP A 758 1.34 -0.01 -37.84
C TRP A 758 0.43 0.19 -36.63
N THR A 759 0.58 1.33 -35.97
CA THR A 759 -0.25 1.69 -34.80
C THR A 759 -1.17 2.88 -35.05
N PHE A 760 -2.02 3.19 -34.07
CA PHE A 760 -2.99 4.27 -34.14
C PHE A 760 -2.35 5.63 -34.42
N GLY A 761 -2.87 6.35 -35.42
CA GLY A 761 -2.42 7.69 -35.76
C GLY A 761 -0.97 7.76 -36.28
N GLN A 762 -0.38 6.63 -36.64
CA GLN A 762 0.93 6.58 -37.28
C GLN A 762 0.81 7.04 -38.73
N GLU A 763 1.52 8.12 -39.06
CA GLU A 763 1.58 8.66 -40.41
C GLU A 763 2.46 7.78 -41.31
N LEU A 764 2.04 7.58 -42.56
CA LEU A 764 2.87 6.97 -43.61
C LEU A 764 3.54 8.07 -44.43
N ARG A 765 4.88 8.05 -44.45
CA ARG A 765 5.67 8.98 -45.24
C ARG A 765 6.18 8.31 -46.51
N GLU A 766 6.12 9.03 -47.61
CA GLU A 766 6.62 8.58 -48.91
C GLU A 766 8.08 8.11 -48.84
N SER A 767 8.91 8.84 -48.08
CA SER A 767 10.32 8.51 -47.88
C SER A 767 10.56 7.14 -47.25
N GLN A 768 9.61 6.61 -46.46
CA GLN A 768 9.73 5.28 -45.86
C GLN A 768 9.55 4.19 -46.92
N ILE A 769 8.61 4.38 -47.86
CA ILE A 769 8.40 3.47 -48.98
C ILE A 769 9.61 3.50 -49.90
N ILE A 770 10.10 4.70 -50.26
CA ILE A 770 11.29 4.87 -51.09
C ILE A 770 12.51 4.21 -50.43
N GLY A 771 12.74 4.49 -49.14
CA GLY A 771 13.86 3.92 -48.40
C GLY A 771 13.81 2.40 -48.33
N ARG A 772 12.62 1.81 -48.10
CA ARG A 772 12.47 0.36 -48.08
C ARG A 772 12.68 -0.28 -49.45
N ALA A 773 12.13 0.32 -50.51
CA ALA A 773 12.31 -0.17 -51.88
C ALA A 773 13.78 -0.10 -52.33
N GLN A 774 14.53 0.95 -51.95
CA GLN A 774 15.95 1.10 -52.29
C GLN A 774 16.88 0.11 -51.55
N MET A 775 16.43 -0.49 -50.44
CA MET A 775 17.21 -1.51 -49.73
C MET A 775 17.18 -2.87 -50.45
N ILE A 776 16.26 -3.08 -51.38
CA ILE A 776 16.13 -4.33 -52.11
C ILE A 776 17.21 -4.40 -53.18
N GLU A 777 17.99 -5.48 -53.14
CA GLU A 777 19.03 -5.72 -54.13
C GLU A 777 18.43 -5.84 -55.54
N GLY A 778 18.91 -5.03 -56.48
CA GLY A 778 18.38 -4.98 -57.84
C GLY A 778 17.55 -3.73 -58.17
N VAL A 779 17.09 -2.97 -57.17
CA VAL A 779 16.49 -1.64 -57.40
C VAL A 779 17.59 -0.61 -57.60
N ASP A 780 17.52 0.17 -58.69
CA ASP A 780 18.49 1.23 -58.99
C ASP A 780 18.05 2.57 -58.37
N HIS A 781 16.85 3.03 -58.70
CA HIS A 781 16.24 4.22 -58.09
C HIS A 781 14.71 4.21 -58.21
N VAL A 782 14.02 4.94 -57.33
CA VAL A 782 12.57 5.14 -57.36
C VAL A 782 12.29 6.48 -58.04
N ILE A 783 11.38 6.49 -59.03
CA ILE A 783 11.05 7.69 -59.83
C ILE A 783 9.95 8.50 -59.15
N ALA A 784 8.87 7.84 -58.74
CA ALA A 784 7.70 8.49 -58.15
C ALA A 784 6.92 7.51 -57.27
N VAL A 785 6.35 8.02 -56.19
CA VAL A 785 5.40 7.30 -55.34
C VAL A 785 4.16 8.17 -55.20
N ALA A 786 2.99 7.60 -55.50
CA ALA A 786 1.71 8.24 -55.27
C ALA A 786 0.93 7.43 -54.23
N VAL A 787 0.55 8.09 -53.12
CA VAL A 787 -0.25 7.47 -52.07
C VAL A 787 -1.57 8.19 -51.95
N LYS A 788 -2.65 7.43 -51.81
CA LYS A 788 -4.00 7.95 -51.66
C LYS A 788 -4.81 7.06 -50.73
N ARG A 789 -5.77 7.63 -49.99
CA ARG A 789 -6.78 6.85 -49.27
C ARG A 789 -7.79 6.26 -50.26
N TRP A 790 -8.15 4.99 -50.05
CA TRP A 790 -9.12 4.30 -50.90
C TRP A 790 -10.45 5.07 -50.96
N ASN A 791 -10.97 5.28 -52.17
CA ASN A 791 -12.26 5.93 -52.44
C ASN A 791 -12.38 7.42 -52.05
N GLU A 792 -11.28 8.13 -51.77
CA GLU A 792 -11.32 9.59 -51.66
C GLU A 792 -11.29 10.25 -53.05
N ALA A 793 -11.96 11.40 -53.22
CA ALA A 793 -12.00 12.12 -54.50
C ALA A 793 -10.71 12.91 -54.80
N THR A 794 -9.90 13.17 -53.77
CA THR A 794 -8.68 13.97 -53.84
C THR A 794 -7.58 13.21 -54.61
N PRO A 795 -6.82 13.85 -55.52
CA PRO A 795 -5.61 13.24 -56.09
C PRO A 795 -4.60 12.93 -54.98
N GLY A 796 -3.84 11.84 -55.15
CA GLY A 796 -2.84 11.41 -54.16
C GLY A 796 -1.84 12.54 -53.86
N THR A 797 -1.59 12.79 -52.57
CA THR A 797 -0.68 13.84 -52.12
C THR A 797 0.75 13.30 -52.03
N PRO A 798 1.75 13.97 -52.61
CA PRO A 798 3.16 13.66 -52.35
C PRO A 798 3.51 14.04 -50.91
N GLY A 799 4.31 13.21 -50.23
CA GLY A 799 4.82 13.50 -48.89
C GLY A 799 4.28 12.61 -47.76
N VAL A 800 3.13 12.95 -47.16
CA VAL A 800 2.65 12.34 -45.90
C VAL A 800 1.14 12.07 -45.96
N ILE A 801 0.72 10.86 -45.59
CA ILE A 801 -0.68 10.54 -45.30
C ILE A 801 -0.92 10.77 -43.82
N GLU A 802 -1.68 11.81 -43.49
CA GLU A 802 -2.17 12.04 -42.14
C GLU A 802 -3.20 10.97 -41.76
N VAL A 803 -3.09 10.43 -40.56
CA VAL A 803 -3.98 9.39 -40.02
C VAL A 803 -4.55 9.89 -38.70
N ARG A 804 -5.84 9.70 -38.47
CA ARG A 804 -6.46 10.12 -37.20
C ARG A 804 -6.04 9.20 -36.06
N SER A 805 -6.16 9.68 -34.83
CA SER A 805 -5.77 8.91 -33.64
C SER A 805 -6.55 7.60 -33.43
N ASN A 806 -7.66 7.36 -34.14
CA ASN A 806 -8.44 6.12 -34.08
C ASN A 806 -8.35 5.29 -35.38
N GLU A 807 -7.47 5.68 -36.29
CA GLU A 807 -7.28 5.07 -37.61
C GLU A 807 -5.96 4.28 -37.65
N ILE A 808 -5.97 3.14 -38.34
CA ILE A 808 -4.80 2.29 -38.60
C ILE A 808 -4.70 2.09 -40.11
N ILE A 809 -3.50 2.20 -40.67
CA ILE A 809 -3.25 1.98 -42.10
C ILE A 809 -3.39 0.50 -42.44
N GLN A 810 -4.03 0.19 -43.58
CA GLN A 810 -4.16 -1.18 -44.07
C GLN A 810 -3.80 -1.28 -45.55
N VAL A 811 -2.91 -2.21 -45.89
CA VAL A 811 -2.58 -2.62 -47.27
C VAL A 811 -2.36 -4.13 -47.25
N ARG A 812 -3.30 -4.91 -47.78
CA ARG A 812 -3.21 -6.39 -47.78
C ARG A 812 -2.67 -6.97 -49.09
N ASN A 813 -2.75 -6.19 -50.16
CA ASN A 813 -2.35 -6.63 -51.51
C ASN A 813 -3.03 -7.94 -51.96
N ASP A 814 -4.27 -8.17 -51.52
CA ASP A 814 -5.08 -9.33 -51.92
C ASP A 814 -5.75 -9.05 -53.29
N PRO A 815 -5.47 -9.85 -54.35
CA PRO A 815 -6.06 -9.66 -55.66
C PRO A 815 -7.59 -9.70 -55.66
N ASP A 816 -8.19 -10.50 -54.77
CA ASP A 816 -9.63 -10.72 -54.70
C ASP A 816 -10.34 -9.64 -53.85
N HIS A 817 -9.61 -8.93 -52.98
CA HIS A 817 -10.13 -7.93 -52.05
C HIS A 817 -9.35 -6.62 -52.09
N ARG A 818 -9.29 -5.99 -53.28
CA ARG A 818 -8.57 -4.71 -53.48
C ARG A 818 -9.08 -3.56 -52.60
N GLU A 819 -10.32 -3.63 -52.11
CA GLU A 819 -10.90 -2.65 -51.20
C GLU A 819 -10.21 -2.60 -49.82
N LYS A 820 -9.38 -3.60 -49.48
CA LYS A 820 -8.56 -3.63 -48.26
C LYS A 820 -7.18 -2.98 -48.46
N GLY A 821 -7.00 -2.25 -49.56
CA GLY A 821 -5.78 -1.54 -49.91
C GLY A 821 -4.80 -2.42 -50.69
N PHE A 822 -4.19 -1.83 -51.71
CA PHE A 822 -3.22 -2.50 -52.58
C PHE A 822 -2.04 -1.57 -52.90
N ILE A 823 -0.93 -2.19 -53.26
CA ILE A 823 0.25 -1.53 -53.79
C ILE A 823 0.54 -2.08 -55.18
N ASP A 824 0.74 -1.20 -56.16
CA ASP A 824 1.11 -1.59 -57.52
C ASP A 824 2.49 -1.04 -57.90
N PHE A 825 3.31 -1.91 -58.49
CA PHE A 825 4.68 -1.63 -58.89
C PHE A 825 4.76 -1.57 -60.42
N THR A 826 5.03 -0.37 -60.94
CA THR A 826 5.40 -0.20 -62.34
C THR A 826 6.93 -0.21 -62.46
N VAL A 827 7.48 -1.31 -62.96
CA VAL A 827 8.92 -1.51 -63.11
C VAL A 827 9.39 -1.07 -64.49
N LYS A 828 10.44 -0.24 -64.54
CA LYS A 828 11.15 0.15 -65.78
C LYS A 828 12.59 -0.37 -65.75
N GLY A 829 13.15 -0.64 -66.94
CA GLY A 829 14.50 -1.22 -67.06
C GLY A 829 14.49 -2.74 -66.89
N GLY A 830 15.60 -3.29 -66.41
CA GLY A 830 15.78 -4.74 -66.24
C GLY A 830 16.32 -5.45 -67.48
N ARG A 831 16.55 -6.76 -67.31
CA ARG A 831 16.98 -7.65 -68.38
C ARG A 831 15.79 -7.90 -69.32
N GLN A 832 15.94 -7.53 -70.60
CA GLN A 832 14.94 -7.75 -71.65
C GLN A 832 15.05 -9.13 -72.28
#